data_AF-A0A3E0HPD9-F1
#
_entry.id   AF-A0A3E0HPD9-F1
#
_cell.length_a   1.000
_cell.length_b   1.000
_cell.length_c   1.000
_cell.angle_alpha   90.00
_cell.angle_beta   90.00
_cell.angle_gamma   90.00
#
_symmetry.space_group_name_H-M   'P 1'
#
loop_
_entity.id
_entity.type
_entity.pdbx_description
1 polymer ?
#
loop_
_entity_poly.entity_id
_entity_poly.type
_entity_poly.pdbx_seq_one_letter_code
_entity_poly.pdbx_strand_id
1 'polypeptide(L)'
;MTDHGKALTPRVPVAVVGIGCRYPGAAGPDELWRLVRDGRDQVGEVPPDRYDVEAVYHPEAGTPGKTATRRGGFLDDVRGFDAAFFGISPREAETMDPQQRLLLETAWEAIEDAGIRPRDLAGSRTGVYVGQAMSNYWDLLSRAGVLDIHSGVNSGTRAALPGRLSFFLDLRGPSVSLDTACSSSLVAVHLAVQSLRLGESEFALVGGVNMILQPHETVALSQGGVLSPDGRCKFGDAGGDGYVRGEGVAVIALKPLPAALADGNPVYAVIRGSSVTGDGRGSGYLMTPALSGQEEMLRAAYVDAGIDPASVDYVEAHGTGTSVGDPVELGALGAILGAGRPAGRPLLVGSVKTNIAHAEAAAGLAGLIKAALVLRHRIVPPSLHLDRPNPAIPFEELNVAIATETTALPDRGRAAVAGVSSFGISGANAHVVLTEHVEGPCSVEPAGPLPLVLSAATEPALDQLRKSYVDYLRGEGLDNLADICATAAKHRQPQEYRLAVGGGSRQDLAEQLDSPLPATDATPADRPRIAFVFPGQGSQWAGMGRELLANSPVFADQLAACDEAVRAEAGWSVIELLLGEDTGWLTELDRIQPVLWAMEVSIAAQWRHWGIEPDVVIGHSMGESAAAYVAGALSLADAAAVICRRSRLCKQIAGQGGMATAELSEAEAAEVIGPYIDRVAIAALNSPHSTVLSGDPEALREIQETLDRQGVFCRLVDVTFASHSPQIDPLREPLLAELADVKPQAGSVPIHSTVLDEVVDGAGLDAAYWVRNLRDPVRLASAVRATGDAVFIEISPHPVLRTALLGSGVRVVPSLYRNESELESLARGLGALYTHGVEAEWDRVFPAGTRCVRLPRYPWQRANFWFAAPTAAPENVIELPGNASLVDAEGRTVAEIPGLRLRFTLGIGTALPAAPAPAGPPLPDAPSDTVGLLAAQVAESLGMRAGSVPLDRPLRAIGLDSLMASRLRTRVNQALGTALPIADFVGDTTLRGLAGAVRAALVN
;
A
#
# COMPACT_ATOMS: atom_id res chain seq x y z
N MET A 1 -34.60 -24.79 37.50
CA MET A 1 -34.49 -26.11 36.85
C MET A 1 -34.42 -25.82 35.35
N THR A 2 -33.32 -26.02 34.63
CA THR A 2 -32.32 -27.09 34.67
C THR A 2 -30.89 -26.54 34.56
N ASP A 3 -30.00 -27.21 35.29
CA ASP A 3 -28.56 -27.11 35.29
C ASP A 3 -27.97 -27.36 33.88
N HIS A 4 -27.24 -26.38 33.35
CA HIS A 4 -26.38 -26.51 32.17
C HIS A 4 -24.98 -25.99 32.50
N GLY A 5 -24.32 -26.69 33.43
CA GLY A 5 -22.87 -26.82 33.42
C GLY A 5 -22.37 -27.44 32.10
N LYS A 6 -22.37 -26.68 31.00
CA LYS A 6 -21.42 -26.88 29.92
C LYS A 6 -20.18 -26.10 30.30
N ALA A 7 -19.08 -26.80 30.55
CA ALA A 7 -17.76 -26.18 30.55
C ALA A 7 -17.64 -25.35 29.27
N LEU A 8 -17.58 -24.02 29.42
CA LEU A 8 -17.32 -23.10 28.32
C LEU A 8 -15.98 -23.54 27.73
N THR A 9 -15.99 -24.02 26.49
CA THR A 9 -14.78 -24.06 25.69
C THR A 9 -14.13 -22.68 25.78
N PRO A 10 -12.82 -22.58 26.09
CA PRO A 10 -12.18 -21.28 26.20
C PRO A 10 -12.41 -20.49 24.91
N ARG A 11 -13.15 -19.38 25.00
CA ARG A 11 -13.46 -18.55 23.83
C ARG A 11 -12.18 -17.88 23.36
N VAL A 12 -11.88 -17.98 22.07
CA VAL A 12 -10.68 -17.37 21.49
C VAL A 12 -10.76 -15.84 21.64
N PRO A 13 -9.79 -15.19 22.31
CA PRO A 13 -9.70 -13.73 22.38
C PRO A 13 -9.43 -13.14 20.99
N VAL A 14 -9.92 -11.93 20.73
CA VAL A 14 -9.76 -11.25 19.44
C VAL A 14 -8.89 -10.02 19.61
N ALA A 15 -7.81 -9.91 18.84
CA ALA A 15 -6.92 -8.76 18.83
C ALA A 15 -7.49 -7.64 17.95
N VAL A 16 -7.40 -6.40 18.42
CA VAL A 16 -7.53 -5.19 17.59
C VAL A 16 -6.14 -4.91 17.02
N VAL A 17 -5.94 -5.23 15.74
CA VAL A 17 -4.61 -5.21 15.11
C VAL A 17 -4.33 -3.94 14.32
N GLY A 18 -5.35 -3.24 13.84
CA GLY A 18 -5.17 -1.99 13.10
C GLY A 18 -6.36 -1.06 13.21
N ILE A 19 -6.12 0.26 13.08
CA ILE A 19 -7.11 1.32 13.24
C ILE A 19 -6.93 2.38 12.15
N GLY A 20 -8.01 2.65 11.41
CA GLY A 20 -8.14 3.82 10.56
C GLY A 20 -9.34 4.65 10.99
N CYS A 21 -9.18 5.97 11.18
CA CYS A 21 -10.30 6.81 11.57
C CYS A 21 -10.20 8.25 11.09
N ARG A 22 -11.36 8.91 11.01
CA ARG A 22 -11.56 10.34 10.82
C ARG A 22 -12.63 10.79 11.81
N TYR A 23 -12.25 11.71 12.68
CA TYR A 23 -13.14 12.40 13.60
C TYR A 23 -12.82 13.90 13.55
N PRO A 24 -13.72 14.78 14.04
CA PRO A 24 -13.44 16.21 14.14
C PRO A 24 -12.08 16.46 14.81
N GLY A 25 -11.20 17.21 14.13
CA GLY A 25 -9.84 17.51 14.60
C GLY A 25 -8.85 16.34 14.66
N ALA A 26 -9.22 15.15 14.17
CA ALA A 26 -8.38 13.95 14.21
C ALA A 26 -8.48 13.13 12.92
N ALA A 27 -7.39 13.14 12.15
CA ALA A 27 -7.31 12.38 10.92
C ALA A 27 -6.85 10.92 11.14
N GLY A 28 -6.62 10.43 12.36
CA GLY A 28 -6.08 9.09 12.64
C GLY A 28 -5.99 8.80 14.15
N PRO A 29 -5.56 7.58 14.56
CA PRO A 29 -5.57 7.18 15.97
C PRO A 29 -4.59 8.01 16.83
N ASP A 30 -3.43 8.38 16.30
CA ASP A 30 -2.44 9.16 17.05
C ASP A 30 -2.85 10.64 17.17
N GLU A 31 -3.52 11.21 16.16
CA GLU A 31 -4.16 12.53 16.25
C GLU A 31 -5.32 12.53 17.23
N LEU A 32 -6.16 11.48 17.23
CA LEU A 32 -7.26 11.32 18.18
C LEU A 32 -6.72 11.21 19.61
N TRP A 33 -5.64 10.43 19.82
CA TRP A 33 -4.99 10.32 21.12
C TRP A 33 -4.51 11.67 21.64
N ARG A 34 -3.77 12.43 20.83
CA ARG A 34 -3.31 13.79 21.20
C ARG A 34 -4.49 14.70 21.53
N LEU A 35 -5.56 14.66 20.73
CA LEU A 35 -6.77 15.45 20.96
C LEU A 35 -7.40 15.16 22.32
N VAL A 36 -7.66 13.88 22.65
CA VAL A 36 -8.33 13.53 23.92
C VAL A 36 -7.40 13.73 25.11
N ARG A 37 -6.11 13.38 24.99
CA ARG A 37 -5.10 13.57 26.04
C ARG A 37 -4.96 15.03 26.43
N ASP A 38 -4.98 15.92 25.44
CA ASP A 38 -4.84 17.37 25.64
C ASP A 38 -6.18 18.03 26.02
N GLY A 39 -7.26 17.27 26.18
CA GLY A 39 -8.56 17.76 26.62
C GLY A 39 -9.21 18.74 25.63
N ARG A 40 -9.00 18.58 24.32
CA ARG A 40 -9.52 19.51 23.31
C ARG A 40 -10.99 19.22 22.98
N ASP A 41 -11.79 20.29 22.89
CA ASP A 41 -13.18 20.30 22.40
C ASP A 41 -13.17 20.67 20.90
N GLN A 42 -13.78 19.82 20.06
CA GLN A 42 -13.88 19.98 18.61
C GLN A 42 -15.31 20.28 18.14
N VAL A 43 -16.20 20.70 19.05
CA VAL A 43 -17.53 21.17 18.66
C VAL A 43 -17.44 22.59 18.10
N GLY A 44 -17.83 22.76 16.84
CA GLY A 44 -17.85 24.04 16.12
C GLY A 44 -19.24 24.43 15.61
N GLU A 45 -19.32 25.53 14.87
CA GLU A 45 -20.52 25.91 14.10
C GLU A 45 -20.71 25.00 12.88
N VAL A 46 -21.95 24.89 12.37
CA VAL A 46 -22.22 24.21 11.09
C VAL A 46 -21.38 24.86 9.97
N PRO A 47 -20.55 24.11 9.23
CA PRO A 47 -19.79 24.66 8.12
C PRO A 47 -20.71 25.23 7.03
N PRO A 48 -20.41 26.41 6.45
CA PRO A 48 -21.26 27.06 5.45
C PRO A 48 -21.52 26.24 4.19
N ASP A 49 -20.64 25.29 3.88
CA ASP A 49 -20.71 24.41 2.71
C ASP A 49 -21.51 23.11 2.96
N ARG A 50 -22.01 22.89 4.18
CA ARG A 50 -22.90 21.76 4.53
C ARG A 50 -24.36 22.12 4.23
N TYR A 51 -24.92 23.11 4.92
CA TYR A 51 -26.25 23.64 4.68
C TYR A 51 -26.42 25.02 5.34
N ASP A 52 -27.42 25.77 4.91
CA ASP A 52 -27.79 27.05 5.54
C ASP A 52 -28.45 26.80 6.91
N VAL A 53 -27.66 26.95 7.98
CA VAL A 53 -28.12 26.77 9.36
C VAL A 53 -29.10 27.87 9.78
N GLU A 54 -28.99 29.08 9.24
CA GLU A 54 -29.87 30.20 9.60
C GLU A 54 -31.31 29.98 9.11
N ALA A 55 -31.48 29.27 7.99
CA ALA A 55 -32.80 28.88 7.49
C ALA A 55 -33.58 27.98 8.48
N VAL A 56 -32.88 27.24 9.35
CA VAL A 56 -33.48 26.25 10.25
C VAL A 56 -33.26 26.55 11.73
N TYR A 57 -32.42 27.51 12.10
CA TYR A 57 -32.16 27.86 13.49
C TYR A 57 -33.28 28.72 14.10
N HIS A 58 -33.55 28.50 15.39
CA HIS A 58 -34.29 29.43 16.23
C HIS A 58 -33.78 29.33 17.68
N PRO A 59 -33.55 30.45 18.38
CA PRO A 59 -32.96 30.42 19.73
C PRO A 59 -33.86 29.79 20.79
N GLU A 60 -35.18 29.78 20.57
CA GLU A 60 -36.14 29.13 21.47
C GLU A 60 -36.27 27.65 21.13
N ALA A 61 -35.95 26.79 22.10
CA ALA A 61 -36.11 25.35 21.96
C ALA A 61 -37.59 24.96 21.81
N GLY A 62 -37.87 23.98 20.94
CA GLY A 62 -39.23 23.50 20.68
C GLY A 62 -40.01 24.33 19.65
N THR A 63 -39.43 25.38 19.05
CA THR A 63 -40.06 26.08 17.92
C THR A 63 -40.26 25.11 16.75
N PRO A 64 -41.50 24.91 16.25
CA PRO A 64 -41.79 23.89 15.24
C PRO A 64 -40.94 24.00 13.98
N GLY A 65 -40.32 22.89 13.57
CA GLY A 65 -39.49 22.81 12.36
C GLY A 65 -38.15 23.55 12.44
N LYS A 66 -37.71 23.93 13.65
CA LYS A 66 -36.43 24.62 13.88
C LYS A 66 -35.50 23.80 14.78
N THR A 67 -34.21 24.15 14.76
CA THR A 67 -33.19 23.65 15.70
C THR A 67 -32.77 24.75 16.68
N ALA A 68 -32.61 24.38 17.94
CA ALA A 68 -32.13 25.28 19.01
C ALA A 68 -30.60 25.44 19.05
N THR A 69 -29.87 24.69 18.20
CA THR A 69 -28.41 24.70 18.17
C THR A 69 -27.90 24.89 16.75
N ARG A 70 -26.76 25.59 16.66
CA ARG A 70 -25.94 25.76 15.45
C ARG A 70 -24.63 24.97 15.51
N ARG A 71 -24.46 24.14 16.54
CA ARG A 71 -23.18 23.53 16.86
C ARG A 71 -23.18 22.03 16.57
N GLY A 72 -22.03 21.52 16.16
CA GLY A 72 -21.79 20.12 15.80
C GLY A 72 -20.31 19.79 15.75
N GLY A 73 -19.98 18.50 15.76
CA GLY A 73 -18.63 18.02 15.42
C GLY A 73 -18.57 17.69 13.94
N PHE A 74 -17.77 18.41 13.15
CA PHE A 74 -17.70 18.24 11.70
C PHE A 74 -16.31 17.79 11.25
N LEU A 75 -16.26 16.98 10.20
CA LEU A 75 -15.02 16.71 9.47
C LEU A 75 -14.70 17.92 8.58
N ASP A 76 -13.41 18.23 8.45
CA ASP A 76 -12.93 19.36 7.65
C ASP A 76 -13.33 19.21 6.18
N ASP A 77 -13.19 18.00 5.63
CA ASP A 77 -13.46 17.70 4.23
C ASP A 77 -14.23 16.38 4.07
N VAL A 78 -15.43 16.47 3.48
CA VAL A 78 -16.28 15.33 3.10
C VAL A 78 -16.41 15.17 1.59
N ARG A 79 -15.78 16.06 0.81
CA ARG A 79 -15.83 16.07 -0.66
C ARG A 79 -14.57 15.45 -1.26
N GLY A 80 -13.43 15.59 -0.59
CA GLY A 80 -12.15 15.03 -1.02
C GLY A 80 -12.13 13.51 -1.00
N PHE A 81 -11.61 12.93 -2.09
CA PHE A 81 -11.37 11.50 -2.22
C PHE A 81 -10.32 11.22 -3.30
N ASP A 82 -9.49 10.20 -3.13
CA ASP A 82 -8.54 9.75 -4.16
C ASP A 82 -9.17 8.67 -5.07
N ALA A 83 -10.06 9.08 -5.98
CA ALA A 83 -10.83 8.14 -6.79
C ALA A 83 -9.95 7.26 -7.70
N ALA A 84 -8.88 7.82 -8.27
CA ALA A 84 -8.00 7.12 -9.19
C ALA A 84 -7.26 5.96 -8.50
N PHE A 85 -6.85 6.13 -7.24
CA PHE A 85 -6.25 5.06 -6.45
C PHE A 85 -7.16 3.83 -6.32
N PHE A 86 -8.45 4.05 -6.11
CA PHE A 86 -9.43 2.97 -5.95
C PHE A 86 -10.01 2.46 -7.29
N GLY A 87 -9.48 2.91 -8.43
CA GLY A 87 -10.00 2.54 -9.76
C GLY A 87 -11.42 3.05 -10.02
N ILE A 88 -11.82 4.14 -9.35
CA ILE A 88 -13.15 4.74 -9.44
C ILE A 88 -13.09 5.95 -10.38
N SER A 89 -14.00 5.99 -11.34
CA SER A 89 -14.06 7.12 -12.28
C SER A 89 -14.56 8.40 -11.58
N PRO A 90 -14.14 9.60 -12.03
CA PRO A 90 -14.68 10.87 -11.52
C PRO A 90 -16.21 10.93 -11.51
N ARG A 91 -16.85 10.46 -12.59
CA ARG A 91 -18.31 10.42 -12.72
C ARG A 91 -18.98 9.53 -11.68
N GLU A 92 -18.36 8.39 -11.36
CA GLU A 92 -18.86 7.51 -10.31
C GLU A 92 -18.71 8.19 -8.94
N ALA A 93 -17.53 8.74 -8.66
CA ALA A 93 -17.21 9.39 -7.38
C ALA A 93 -18.14 10.56 -7.03
N GLU A 94 -18.61 11.34 -8.03
CA GLU A 94 -19.58 12.43 -7.84
C GLU A 94 -20.93 11.96 -7.29
N THR A 95 -21.32 10.72 -7.57
CA THR A 95 -22.60 10.14 -7.12
C THR A 95 -22.44 9.19 -5.94
N MET A 96 -21.22 8.97 -5.46
CA MET A 96 -20.93 8.18 -4.27
C MET A 96 -21.19 8.96 -2.99
N ASP A 97 -21.91 8.34 -2.05
CA ASP A 97 -22.03 8.86 -0.69
C ASP A 97 -20.61 9.11 -0.11
N PRO A 98 -20.31 10.32 0.41
CA PRO A 98 -19.07 10.62 1.14
C PRO A 98 -18.67 9.54 2.17
N GLN A 99 -19.65 8.89 2.80
CA GLN A 99 -19.43 7.80 3.74
C GLN A 99 -18.69 6.62 3.09
N GLN A 100 -19.01 6.25 1.85
CA GLN A 100 -18.34 5.17 1.13
C GLN A 100 -16.89 5.53 0.76
N ARG A 101 -16.69 6.78 0.33
CA ARG A 101 -15.38 7.31 -0.05
C ARG A 101 -14.41 7.30 1.12
N LEU A 102 -14.82 7.88 2.24
CA LEU A 102 -14.00 7.91 3.45
C LEU A 102 -13.83 6.53 4.08
N LEU A 103 -14.82 5.62 3.94
CA LEU A 103 -14.70 4.24 4.40
C LEU A 103 -13.61 3.48 3.62
N LEU A 104 -13.47 3.70 2.31
CA LEU A 104 -12.40 3.09 1.49
C LEU A 104 -11.00 3.50 1.98
N GLU A 105 -10.77 4.80 2.15
CA GLU A 105 -9.49 5.32 2.65
C GLU A 105 -9.19 4.81 4.07
N THR A 106 -10.17 4.85 4.97
CA THR A 106 -9.97 4.42 6.37
C THR A 106 -9.80 2.90 6.50
N ALA A 107 -10.44 2.10 5.66
CA ALA A 107 -10.22 0.66 5.62
C ALA A 107 -8.81 0.32 5.14
N TRP A 108 -8.31 0.99 4.09
CA TRP A 108 -6.94 0.84 3.62
C TRP A 108 -5.94 1.15 4.73
N GLU A 109 -6.13 2.27 5.43
CA GLU A 109 -5.28 2.67 6.55
C GLU A 109 -5.31 1.66 7.71
N ALA A 110 -6.49 1.11 8.04
CA ALA A 110 -6.60 0.09 9.08
C ALA A 110 -5.84 -1.20 8.72
N ILE A 111 -5.79 -1.57 7.44
CA ILE A 111 -5.05 -2.74 6.95
C ILE A 111 -3.53 -2.48 7.00
N GLU A 112 -3.08 -1.31 6.54
CA GLU A 112 -1.66 -0.92 6.63
C GLU A 112 -1.18 -0.79 8.08
N ASP A 113 -2.02 -0.25 8.98
CA ASP A 113 -1.75 -0.14 10.41
C ASP A 113 -1.70 -1.52 11.10
N ALA A 114 -2.43 -2.51 10.56
CA ALA A 114 -2.36 -3.91 11.00
C ALA A 114 -1.10 -4.65 10.51
N GLY A 115 -0.24 -4.01 9.73
CA GLY A 115 0.94 -4.66 9.17
C GLY A 115 0.62 -5.68 8.07
N ILE A 116 -0.49 -5.52 7.36
CA ILE A 116 -0.94 -6.44 6.32
C ILE A 116 -0.91 -5.71 4.98
N ARG A 117 -0.43 -6.37 3.92
CA ARG A 117 -0.56 -5.81 2.57
C ARG A 117 -1.98 -6.12 2.08
N PRO A 118 -2.74 -5.14 1.57
CA PRO A 118 -4.07 -5.37 1.02
C PRO A 118 -4.17 -6.55 0.04
N ARG A 119 -3.14 -6.80 -0.79
CA ARG A 119 -3.10 -7.95 -1.71
C ARG A 119 -3.13 -9.31 -1.01
N ASP A 120 -2.61 -9.40 0.21
CA ASP A 120 -2.55 -10.65 0.98
C ASP A 120 -3.94 -11.06 1.51
N LEU A 121 -4.92 -10.15 1.48
CA LEU A 121 -6.32 -10.43 1.82
C LEU A 121 -7.16 -10.87 0.62
N ALA A 122 -6.65 -10.77 -0.61
CA ALA A 122 -7.42 -11.13 -1.80
C ALA A 122 -7.79 -12.62 -1.78
N GLY A 123 -9.06 -12.93 -2.04
CA GLY A 123 -9.63 -14.27 -1.99
C GLY A 123 -9.86 -14.83 -0.58
N SER A 124 -9.42 -14.13 0.48
CA SER A 124 -9.53 -14.57 1.88
C SER A 124 -10.98 -14.52 2.39
N ARG A 125 -11.28 -15.25 3.47
CA ARG A 125 -12.55 -15.15 4.20
C ARG A 125 -12.52 -13.99 5.18
N THR A 126 -12.19 -12.81 4.69
CA THR A 126 -12.27 -11.59 5.47
C THR A 126 -13.71 -11.09 5.52
N GLY A 127 -14.25 -10.91 6.73
CA GLY A 127 -15.58 -10.33 6.95
C GLY A 127 -15.55 -8.80 6.99
N VAL A 128 -16.64 -8.15 6.58
CA VAL A 128 -16.83 -6.70 6.57
C VAL A 128 -18.17 -6.35 7.23
N TYR A 129 -18.14 -5.63 8.35
CA TYR A 129 -19.32 -5.28 9.14
C TYR A 129 -19.38 -3.77 9.35
N VAL A 130 -20.36 -3.09 8.76
CA VAL A 130 -20.42 -1.61 8.77
C VAL A 130 -21.69 -1.11 9.42
N GLY A 131 -21.56 -0.31 10.48
CA GLY A 131 -22.65 0.41 11.10
C GLY A 131 -22.97 1.72 10.36
N GLN A 132 -24.22 1.90 9.91
CA GLN A 132 -24.71 3.12 9.28
C GLN A 132 -26.17 3.36 9.67
N ALA A 133 -26.48 4.54 10.22
CA ALA A 133 -27.86 4.93 10.53
C ALA A 133 -28.51 5.77 9.41
N MET A 134 -27.74 6.62 8.73
CA MET A 134 -28.28 7.64 7.81
C MET A 134 -27.60 7.62 6.42
N SER A 135 -28.38 7.91 5.37
CA SER A 135 -27.92 7.98 3.97
C SER A 135 -28.44 9.24 3.30
N ASN A 136 -27.90 10.39 3.72
CA ASN A 136 -28.41 11.70 3.31
C ASN A 136 -28.08 12.08 1.86
N TYR A 137 -27.02 11.50 1.29
CA TYR A 137 -26.57 11.89 -0.04
C TYR A 137 -27.54 11.45 -1.14
N TRP A 138 -28.24 10.34 -0.95
CA TRP A 138 -29.30 9.88 -1.85
C TRP A 138 -30.45 10.88 -1.98
N ASP A 139 -30.90 11.47 -0.88
CA ASP A 139 -31.96 12.48 -0.89
C ASP A 139 -31.50 13.75 -1.63
N LEU A 140 -30.26 14.18 -1.42
CA LEU A 140 -29.67 15.31 -2.14
C LEU A 140 -29.62 15.05 -3.66
N LEU A 141 -29.16 13.88 -4.08
CA LEU A 141 -29.15 13.46 -5.50
C LEU A 141 -30.55 13.39 -6.10
N SER A 142 -31.50 12.84 -5.34
CA SER A 142 -32.90 12.73 -5.75
C SER A 142 -33.54 14.09 -6.00
N ARG A 143 -33.31 15.05 -5.09
CA ARG A 143 -33.79 16.43 -5.24
C ARG A 143 -33.12 17.18 -6.38
N ALA A 144 -31.85 16.87 -6.65
CA ALA A 144 -31.11 17.40 -7.78
C ALA A 144 -31.49 16.73 -9.12
N GLY A 145 -32.37 15.72 -9.13
CA GLY A 145 -32.75 15.00 -10.35
C GLY A 145 -31.62 14.14 -10.94
N VAL A 146 -30.58 13.84 -10.16
CA VAL A 146 -29.43 13.02 -10.58
C VAL A 146 -29.71 11.55 -10.27
N LEU A 147 -30.66 10.98 -11.02
CA LEU A 147 -31.15 9.62 -10.80
C LEU A 147 -30.85 8.71 -11.98
N ASP A 148 -29.98 7.73 -11.75
CA ASP A 148 -29.77 6.58 -12.62
C ASP A 148 -29.37 5.35 -11.80
N ILE A 149 -29.03 4.25 -12.49
CA ILE A 149 -28.60 3.02 -11.83
C ILE A 149 -27.30 3.22 -11.02
N HIS A 150 -26.40 4.09 -11.47
CA HIS A 150 -25.14 4.36 -10.76
C HIS A 150 -25.43 5.16 -9.49
N SER A 151 -26.21 6.24 -9.53
CA SER A 151 -26.56 6.97 -8.30
C SER A 151 -27.38 6.12 -7.31
N GLY A 152 -28.23 5.22 -7.82
CA GLY A 152 -28.95 4.24 -7.01
C GLY A 152 -28.04 3.27 -6.26
N VAL A 153 -27.02 2.72 -6.93
CA VAL A 153 -26.02 1.83 -6.30
C VAL A 153 -25.04 2.63 -5.42
N ASN A 154 -24.65 3.83 -5.84
CA ASN A 154 -23.60 4.61 -5.21
C ASN A 154 -24.06 5.35 -3.96
N SER A 155 -25.36 5.59 -3.81
CA SER A 155 -25.92 6.34 -2.67
C SER A 155 -27.23 5.79 -2.13
N GLY A 156 -28.06 5.15 -2.97
CA GLY A 156 -29.36 4.64 -2.56
C GLY A 156 -29.31 3.34 -1.77
N THR A 157 -28.31 2.48 -2.00
CA THR A 157 -28.16 1.19 -1.30
C THR A 157 -27.10 1.25 -0.21
N ARG A 158 -27.51 0.97 1.04
CA ARG A 158 -26.60 0.86 2.19
C ARG A 158 -25.65 -0.32 2.08
N ALA A 159 -26.00 -1.35 1.29
CA ALA A 159 -25.16 -2.52 1.07
C ALA A 159 -23.89 -2.22 0.27
N ALA A 160 -23.83 -1.06 -0.42
CA ALA A 160 -22.63 -0.64 -1.15
C ALA A 160 -21.44 -0.33 -0.23
N LEU A 161 -21.65 0.07 1.03
CA LEU A 161 -20.56 0.35 1.97
C LEU A 161 -19.63 -0.86 2.18
N PRO A 162 -20.09 -1.99 2.75
CA PRO A 162 -19.24 -3.17 2.91
C PRO A 162 -18.99 -3.87 1.57
N GLY A 163 -19.93 -3.79 0.62
CA GLY A 163 -19.81 -4.39 -0.70
C GLY A 163 -18.64 -3.82 -1.52
N ARG A 164 -18.40 -2.51 -1.47
CA ARG A 164 -17.26 -1.87 -2.15
C ARG A 164 -15.92 -2.28 -1.54
N LEU A 165 -15.83 -2.36 -0.22
CA LEU A 165 -14.63 -2.89 0.44
C LEU A 165 -14.36 -4.33 0.00
N SER A 166 -15.40 -5.15 0.01
CA SER A 166 -15.31 -6.57 -0.38
C SER A 166 -14.92 -6.73 -1.85
N PHE A 167 -15.47 -5.89 -2.73
CA PHE A 167 -15.16 -5.89 -4.16
C PHE A 167 -13.73 -5.43 -4.43
N PHE A 168 -13.32 -4.28 -3.88
CA PHE A 168 -12.02 -3.68 -4.14
C PHE A 168 -10.87 -4.54 -3.61
N LEU A 169 -11.03 -5.15 -2.43
CA LEU A 169 -10.02 -5.98 -1.78
C LEU A 169 -10.16 -7.49 -2.09
N ASP A 170 -11.10 -7.88 -2.96
CA ASP A 170 -11.47 -9.27 -3.29
C ASP A 170 -11.76 -10.17 -2.06
N LEU A 171 -12.55 -9.67 -1.11
CA LEU A 171 -12.87 -10.36 0.13
C LEU A 171 -14.08 -11.29 -0.04
N ARG A 172 -14.01 -12.48 0.56
CA ARG A 172 -15.01 -13.56 0.41
C ARG A 172 -15.76 -13.91 1.70
N GLY A 173 -15.54 -13.17 2.80
CA GLY A 173 -16.27 -13.34 4.05
C GLY A 173 -17.63 -12.62 4.06
N PRO A 174 -18.36 -12.66 5.19
CA PRO A 174 -19.64 -11.96 5.34
C PRO A 174 -19.49 -10.45 5.11
N SER A 175 -20.42 -9.83 4.39
CA SER A 175 -20.38 -8.40 4.04
C SER A 175 -21.73 -7.75 4.34
N VAL A 176 -21.83 -6.99 5.45
CA VAL A 176 -23.11 -6.60 6.04
C VAL A 176 -23.13 -5.15 6.51
N SER A 177 -24.22 -4.45 6.19
CA SER A 177 -24.56 -3.14 6.76
C SER A 177 -25.60 -3.30 7.87
N LEU A 178 -25.42 -2.58 8.98
CA LEU A 178 -26.23 -2.70 10.19
C LEU A 178 -26.72 -1.31 10.64
N ASP A 179 -27.95 -1.27 11.13
CA ASP A 179 -28.56 -0.05 11.69
C ASP A 179 -29.24 -0.39 13.02
N THR A 180 -28.54 -0.10 14.10
CA THR A 180 -29.09 -0.08 15.47
C THR A 180 -28.96 1.32 16.06
N ALA A 181 -29.09 2.36 15.22
CA ALA A 181 -28.84 3.76 15.58
C ALA A 181 -27.44 3.96 16.20
N CYS A 182 -27.35 4.58 17.38
CA CYS A 182 -26.08 4.94 18.03
C CYS A 182 -25.21 3.74 18.45
N SER A 183 -25.77 2.54 18.55
CA SER A 183 -25.01 1.32 18.89
C SER A 183 -24.47 0.57 17.66
N SER A 184 -24.79 1.02 16.44
CA SER A 184 -24.54 0.26 15.19
C SER A 184 -23.12 -0.27 15.06
N SER A 185 -22.11 0.56 15.25
CA SER A 185 -20.72 0.13 15.10
C SER A 185 -20.23 -0.81 16.21
N LEU A 186 -20.77 -0.73 17.43
CA LEU A 186 -20.40 -1.66 18.50
C LEU A 186 -21.14 -3.01 18.39
N VAL A 187 -22.36 -3.00 17.84
CA VAL A 187 -23.05 -4.23 17.39
C VAL A 187 -22.28 -4.89 16.25
N ALA A 188 -21.75 -4.11 15.30
CA ALA A 188 -20.88 -4.62 14.24
C ALA A 188 -19.63 -5.31 14.79
N VAL A 189 -18.99 -4.74 15.83
CA VAL A 189 -17.87 -5.38 16.55
C VAL A 189 -18.29 -6.72 17.15
N HIS A 190 -19.45 -6.77 17.82
CA HIS A 190 -19.95 -8.02 18.40
C HIS A 190 -20.13 -9.11 17.33
N LEU A 191 -20.76 -8.81 16.20
CA LEU A 191 -20.98 -9.77 15.12
C LEU A 191 -19.68 -10.24 14.47
N ALA A 192 -18.71 -9.34 14.26
CA ALA A 192 -17.39 -9.70 13.77
C ALA A 192 -16.66 -10.64 14.73
N VAL A 193 -16.69 -10.35 16.04
CA VAL A 193 -16.11 -11.22 17.08
C VAL A 193 -16.76 -12.61 17.06
N GLN A 194 -18.08 -12.70 16.91
CA GLN A 194 -18.75 -14.01 16.77
C GLN A 194 -18.30 -14.74 15.50
N SER A 195 -18.23 -14.06 14.35
CA SER A 195 -17.81 -14.67 13.09
C SER A 195 -16.36 -15.21 13.14
N LEU A 196 -15.44 -14.46 13.77
CA LEU A 196 -14.06 -14.89 14.00
C LEU A 196 -13.98 -16.10 14.94
N ARG A 197 -14.79 -16.11 16.01
CA ARG A 197 -14.85 -17.25 16.96
C ARG A 197 -15.44 -18.51 16.32
N LEU A 198 -16.38 -18.34 15.39
CA LEU A 198 -17.01 -19.44 14.63
C LEU A 198 -16.16 -19.91 13.45
N GLY A 199 -15.12 -19.15 13.05
CA GLY A 199 -14.29 -19.45 11.88
C GLY A 199 -14.99 -19.20 10.53
N GLU A 200 -16.09 -18.46 10.54
CA GLU A 200 -16.74 -17.94 9.33
C GLU A 200 -15.87 -16.86 8.67
N SER A 201 -15.22 -16.05 9.50
CA SER A 201 -14.19 -15.11 9.11
C SER A 201 -12.85 -15.48 9.75
N GLU A 202 -11.74 -15.26 9.06
CA GLU A 202 -10.38 -15.40 9.61
C GLU A 202 -9.73 -14.05 9.97
N PHE A 203 -10.23 -13.00 9.35
CA PHE A 203 -9.92 -11.59 9.59
C PHE A 203 -11.22 -10.80 9.42
N ALA A 204 -11.37 -9.67 10.12
CA ALA A 204 -12.58 -8.85 9.97
C ALA A 204 -12.27 -7.36 9.99
N LEU A 205 -12.87 -6.64 9.05
CA LEU A 205 -12.95 -5.19 9.03
C LEU A 205 -14.28 -4.76 9.63
N VAL A 206 -14.23 -3.93 10.67
CA VAL A 206 -15.43 -3.40 11.33
C VAL A 206 -15.46 -1.90 11.20
N GLY A 207 -16.47 -1.39 10.50
CA GLY A 207 -16.66 0.01 10.18
C GLY A 207 -17.82 0.67 10.92
N GLY A 208 -17.75 1.98 11.05
CA GLY A 208 -18.86 2.83 11.50
C GLY A 208 -18.77 4.18 10.80
N VAL A 209 -19.88 4.64 10.23
CA VAL A 209 -19.93 5.89 9.46
C VAL A 209 -21.09 6.78 9.89
N ASN A 210 -20.84 8.09 9.94
CA ASN A 210 -21.86 9.10 10.14
C ASN A 210 -21.47 10.44 9.50
N MET A 211 -22.41 11.08 8.79
CA MET A 211 -22.22 12.39 8.14
C MET A 211 -23.45 13.27 8.30
N ILE A 212 -23.26 14.59 8.45
CA ILE A 212 -24.33 15.56 8.63
C ILE A 212 -24.38 16.44 7.37
N LEU A 213 -25.05 15.96 6.33
CA LEU A 213 -25.08 16.61 5.01
C LEU A 213 -26.26 17.56 4.79
N GLN A 214 -27.28 17.53 5.67
CA GLN A 214 -28.50 18.33 5.56
C GLN A 214 -29.14 18.56 6.93
N PRO A 215 -30.04 19.56 7.07
CA PRO A 215 -30.54 19.97 8.40
C PRO A 215 -31.69 19.12 8.95
N HIS A 216 -32.34 18.28 8.14
CA HIS A 216 -33.63 17.67 8.48
C HIS A 216 -33.58 16.83 9.76
N GLU A 217 -32.54 16.01 9.93
CA GLU A 217 -32.38 15.16 11.11
C GLU A 217 -31.99 15.98 12.33
N THR A 218 -31.16 17.01 12.17
CA THR A 218 -30.83 17.95 13.25
C THR A 218 -32.09 18.64 13.76
N VAL A 219 -32.98 19.09 12.87
CA VAL A 219 -34.28 19.65 13.23
C VAL A 219 -35.13 18.59 13.95
N ALA A 220 -35.29 17.39 13.39
CA ALA A 220 -36.11 16.34 14.00
C ALA A 220 -35.64 15.96 15.41
N LEU A 221 -34.33 15.81 15.61
CA LEU A 221 -33.73 15.51 16.92
C LEU A 221 -33.87 16.68 17.89
N SER A 222 -33.74 17.93 17.42
CA SER A 222 -34.02 19.11 18.25
C SER A 222 -35.48 19.17 18.69
N GLN A 223 -36.43 18.81 17.81
CA GLN A 223 -37.86 18.73 18.15
C GLN A 223 -38.16 17.59 19.14
N GLY A 224 -37.37 16.52 19.10
CA GLY A 224 -37.40 15.44 20.09
C GLY A 224 -36.81 15.80 21.45
N GLY A 225 -36.20 16.99 21.60
CA GLY A 225 -35.61 17.45 22.86
C GLY A 225 -34.35 16.69 23.28
N VAL A 226 -33.68 16.01 22.34
CA VAL A 226 -32.47 15.20 22.65
C VAL A 226 -31.17 15.93 22.34
N LEU A 227 -31.22 17.08 21.67
CA LEU A 227 -30.05 17.89 21.35
C LEU A 227 -29.83 19.00 22.37
N SER A 228 -28.57 19.19 22.77
CA SER A 228 -28.16 20.27 23.66
C SER A 228 -28.21 21.63 22.95
N PRO A 229 -28.97 22.63 23.47
CA PRO A 229 -29.03 23.97 22.88
C PRO A 229 -27.69 24.72 22.92
N ASP A 230 -26.87 24.53 23.95
CA ASP A 230 -25.55 25.19 24.08
C ASP A 230 -24.43 24.48 23.29
N GLY A 231 -24.77 23.34 22.69
CA GLY A 231 -23.88 22.57 21.85
C GLY A 231 -22.77 21.91 22.63
N ARG A 232 -23.04 21.29 23.80
CA ARG A 232 -22.06 20.46 24.52
C ARG A 232 -22.67 19.17 25.04
N CYS A 233 -21.90 18.07 24.94
CA CYS A 233 -22.24 16.82 25.64
C CYS A 233 -21.73 16.91 27.09
N LYS A 234 -22.60 17.20 28.05
CA LYS A 234 -22.24 17.46 29.46
C LYS A 234 -22.42 16.21 30.34
N PHE A 235 -21.62 15.18 30.09
CA PHE A 235 -21.78 13.85 30.71
C PHE A 235 -21.65 13.89 32.24
N GLY A 236 -22.71 13.48 32.94
CA GLY A 236 -22.78 13.43 34.40
C GLY A 236 -22.95 14.78 35.09
N ASP A 237 -23.06 15.86 34.34
CA ASP A 237 -23.24 17.22 34.87
C ASP A 237 -24.72 17.50 35.18
N ALA A 238 -24.96 18.34 36.20
CA ALA A 238 -26.29 18.79 36.57
C ALA A 238 -27.00 19.58 35.46
N GLY A 239 -26.25 20.17 34.54
CA GLY A 239 -26.71 20.88 33.34
C GLY A 239 -26.81 20.00 32.09
N GLY A 240 -26.73 18.68 32.20
CA GLY A 240 -26.93 17.75 31.08
C GLY A 240 -28.32 17.91 30.45
N ASP A 241 -28.37 18.43 29.22
CA ASP A 241 -29.58 18.85 28.51
C ASP A 241 -29.68 18.28 27.09
N GLY A 242 -28.87 17.27 26.76
CA GLY A 242 -28.85 16.64 25.44
C GLY A 242 -27.43 16.38 24.95
N TYR A 243 -27.34 15.78 23.76
CA TYR A 243 -26.07 15.57 23.07
C TYR A 243 -25.90 16.53 21.90
N VAL A 244 -24.70 16.54 21.33
CA VAL A 244 -24.35 17.27 20.11
C VAL A 244 -24.11 16.27 18.99
N ARG A 245 -24.65 16.51 17.80
CA ARG A 245 -24.38 15.62 16.66
C ARG A 245 -22.94 15.77 16.18
N GLY A 246 -22.32 14.65 15.83
CA GLY A 246 -20.96 14.59 15.31
C GLY A 246 -20.86 13.74 14.04
N GLU A 247 -19.91 14.08 13.18
CA GLU A 247 -19.49 13.29 12.03
C GLU A 247 -18.35 12.34 12.43
N GLY A 248 -18.19 11.24 11.69
CA GLY A 248 -17.07 10.34 11.92
C GLY A 248 -17.09 9.11 11.04
N VAL A 249 -15.89 8.62 10.73
CA VAL A 249 -15.65 7.36 10.02
C VAL A 249 -14.55 6.62 10.76
N ALA A 250 -14.77 5.37 11.10
CA ALA A 250 -13.72 4.53 11.64
C ALA A 250 -13.82 3.11 11.12
N VAL A 251 -12.67 2.47 10.96
CA VAL A 251 -12.51 1.05 10.66
C VAL A 251 -11.48 0.49 11.63
N ILE A 252 -11.81 -0.63 12.27
CA ILE A 252 -10.85 -1.44 13.03
C ILE A 252 -10.66 -2.79 12.33
N ALA A 253 -9.43 -3.28 12.35
CA ALA A 253 -9.05 -4.60 11.88
C ALA A 253 -8.98 -5.57 13.07
N LEU A 254 -9.67 -6.71 12.95
CA LEU A 254 -9.80 -7.72 13.99
C LEU A 254 -9.28 -9.07 13.51
N LYS A 255 -8.57 -9.77 14.41
CA LYS A 255 -8.03 -11.10 14.15
C LYS A 255 -8.03 -11.96 15.42
N PRO A 256 -8.19 -13.29 15.36
CA PRO A 256 -8.02 -14.13 16.53
C PRO A 256 -6.61 -13.92 17.11
N LEU A 257 -6.49 -13.66 18.42
CA LEU A 257 -5.22 -13.30 19.05
C LEU A 257 -4.09 -14.30 18.75
N PRO A 258 -4.29 -15.63 18.80
CA PRO A 258 -3.23 -16.58 18.45
C PRO A 258 -2.71 -16.41 17.01
N ALA A 259 -3.59 -16.10 16.06
CA ALA A 259 -3.22 -15.87 14.66
C ALA A 259 -2.54 -14.50 14.49
N ALA A 260 -2.97 -13.47 15.22
CA ALA A 260 -2.31 -12.17 15.21
C ALA A 260 -0.86 -12.27 15.72
N LEU A 261 -0.64 -13.03 16.79
CA LEU A 261 0.71 -13.24 17.34
C LEU A 261 1.60 -14.09 16.43
N ALA A 262 1.03 -15.13 15.81
CA ALA A 262 1.77 -15.98 14.87
C ALA A 262 2.25 -15.20 13.63
N ASP A 263 1.42 -14.27 13.15
CA ASP A 263 1.73 -13.47 11.97
C ASP A 263 2.47 -12.17 12.30
N GLY A 264 2.83 -11.95 13.58
CA GLY A 264 3.57 -10.77 14.03
C GLY A 264 2.81 -9.45 13.91
N ASN A 265 1.48 -9.49 13.89
CA ASN A 265 0.66 -8.27 13.80
C ASN A 265 0.80 -7.42 15.08
N PRO A 266 0.81 -6.08 14.98
CA PRO A 266 0.74 -5.22 16.15
C PRO A 266 -0.61 -5.40 16.85
N VAL A 267 -0.68 -5.19 18.17
CA VAL A 267 -1.92 -5.36 18.95
C VAL A 267 -2.17 -4.13 19.82
N TYR A 268 -3.25 -3.40 19.55
CA TYR A 268 -3.66 -2.25 20.37
C TYR A 268 -4.29 -2.69 21.70
N ALA A 269 -5.19 -3.67 21.63
CA ALA A 269 -5.91 -4.23 22.77
C ALA A 269 -6.51 -5.59 22.38
N VAL A 270 -6.96 -6.34 23.37
CA VAL A 270 -7.61 -7.65 23.17
C VAL A 270 -9.05 -7.58 23.62
N ILE A 271 -9.99 -7.86 22.72
CA ILE A 271 -11.40 -8.08 23.03
C ILE A 271 -11.56 -9.44 23.70
N ARG A 272 -11.97 -9.42 24.96
CA ARG A 272 -12.17 -10.62 25.79
C ARG A 272 -13.61 -11.10 25.71
N GLY A 273 -14.55 -10.18 25.65
CA GLY A 273 -15.96 -10.51 25.47
C GLY A 273 -16.80 -9.33 25.02
N SER A 274 -18.02 -9.64 24.59
CA SER A 274 -19.01 -8.64 24.19
C SER A 274 -20.43 -9.16 24.37
N SER A 275 -21.39 -8.23 24.50
CA SER A 275 -22.81 -8.54 24.59
C SER A 275 -23.64 -7.51 23.83
N VAL A 276 -24.74 -7.96 23.24
CA VAL A 276 -25.79 -7.12 22.65
C VAL A 276 -27.14 -7.58 23.19
N THR A 277 -27.90 -6.66 23.78
CA THR A 277 -29.25 -6.92 24.32
C THR A 277 -30.24 -5.83 23.89
N GLY A 278 -31.51 -5.96 24.28
CA GLY A 278 -32.53 -4.95 24.01
C GLY A 278 -33.28 -4.53 25.28
N ASP A 279 -33.68 -3.27 25.36
CA ASP A 279 -34.47 -2.71 26.48
C ASP A 279 -35.89 -3.29 26.57
N GLY A 280 -36.41 -3.83 25.45
CA GLY A 280 -37.76 -4.40 25.37
C GLY A 280 -38.82 -3.37 25.79
N ARG A 281 -39.62 -3.73 26.80
CA ARG A 281 -40.64 -2.82 27.39
C ARG A 281 -40.17 -2.16 28.70
N GLY A 282 -38.89 -2.34 29.09
CA GLY A 282 -38.39 -2.03 30.43
C GLY A 282 -38.55 -0.57 30.85
N SER A 283 -38.50 0.37 29.90
CA SER A 283 -38.66 1.81 30.13
C SER A 283 -40.07 2.33 29.85
N GLY A 284 -40.97 1.51 29.29
CA GLY A 284 -42.32 1.89 28.89
C GLY A 284 -42.44 2.69 27.59
N TYR A 285 -41.34 3.23 27.05
CA TYR A 285 -41.29 4.02 25.82
C TYR A 285 -40.08 3.63 24.98
N LEU A 286 -40.25 3.59 23.64
CA LEU A 286 -39.22 3.10 22.71
C LEU A 286 -37.87 3.84 22.83
N MET A 287 -37.91 5.15 23.06
CA MET A 287 -36.73 6.03 23.02
C MET A 287 -36.11 6.27 24.40
N THR A 288 -36.71 5.70 25.46
CA THR A 288 -36.23 5.88 26.83
C THR A 288 -35.36 4.69 27.20
N PRO A 289 -34.13 4.90 27.70
CA PRO A 289 -33.24 3.79 28.08
C PRO A 289 -33.78 3.05 29.30
N ALA A 290 -33.49 1.75 29.40
CA ALA A 290 -33.88 0.92 30.54
C ALA A 290 -32.68 0.46 31.38
N LEU A 291 -32.70 0.73 32.68
CA LEU A 291 -31.67 0.28 33.64
C LEU A 291 -31.46 -1.24 33.58
N SER A 292 -32.55 -2.01 33.59
CA SER A 292 -32.48 -3.47 33.56
C SER A 292 -31.84 -4.02 32.29
N GLY A 293 -32.09 -3.40 31.13
CA GLY A 293 -31.49 -3.79 29.85
C GLY A 293 -29.98 -3.60 29.84
N GLN A 294 -29.50 -2.49 30.41
CA GLN A 294 -28.07 -2.20 30.53
C GLN A 294 -27.37 -3.08 31.58
N GLU A 295 -28.00 -3.36 32.73
CA GLU A 295 -27.46 -4.29 33.72
C GLU A 295 -27.31 -5.72 33.19
N GLU A 296 -28.31 -6.21 32.45
CA GLU A 296 -28.27 -7.54 31.81
C GLU A 296 -27.16 -7.62 30.76
N MET A 297 -27.04 -6.58 29.92
CA MET A 297 -25.97 -6.46 28.93
C MET A 297 -24.59 -6.53 29.58
N LEU A 298 -24.35 -5.72 30.62
CA LEU A 298 -23.08 -5.67 31.34
C LEU A 298 -22.76 -7.06 31.94
N ARG A 299 -23.70 -7.67 32.66
CA ARG A 299 -23.52 -9.00 33.25
C ARG A 299 -23.16 -10.04 32.19
N ALA A 300 -23.87 -10.06 31.06
CA ALA A 300 -23.58 -10.98 29.96
C ALA A 300 -22.20 -10.74 29.33
N ALA A 301 -21.77 -9.48 29.16
CA ALA A 301 -20.47 -9.15 28.59
C ALA A 301 -19.30 -9.60 29.48
N TYR A 302 -19.39 -9.41 30.80
CA TYR A 302 -18.34 -9.84 31.74
C TYR A 302 -18.33 -11.36 31.94
N VAL A 303 -19.48 -12.03 31.86
CA VAL A 303 -19.56 -13.50 31.77
C VAL A 303 -18.89 -14.00 30.48
N ASP A 304 -19.16 -13.40 29.33
CA ASP A 304 -18.51 -13.75 28.06
C ASP A 304 -16.99 -13.54 28.11
N ALA A 305 -16.55 -12.47 28.77
CA ALA A 305 -15.13 -12.14 28.91
C ALA A 305 -14.38 -13.03 29.92
N GLY A 306 -15.09 -13.68 30.84
CA GLY A 306 -14.50 -14.38 31.99
C GLY A 306 -13.74 -13.43 32.91
N ILE A 307 -14.24 -12.21 33.09
CA ILE A 307 -13.60 -11.14 33.88
C ILE A 307 -14.51 -10.77 35.06
N ASP A 308 -13.92 -10.63 36.24
CA ASP A 308 -14.61 -10.11 37.42
C ASP A 308 -14.97 -8.62 37.22
N PRO A 309 -16.25 -8.23 37.28
CA PRO A 309 -16.68 -6.84 37.19
C PRO A 309 -15.93 -5.88 38.14
N ALA A 310 -15.62 -6.31 39.37
CA ALA A 310 -14.91 -5.46 40.34
C ALA A 310 -13.45 -5.19 39.93
N SER A 311 -12.91 -5.94 38.98
CA SER A 311 -11.56 -5.78 38.43
C SER A 311 -11.48 -4.80 37.26
N VAL A 312 -12.58 -4.22 36.78
CA VAL A 312 -12.53 -3.27 35.66
C VAL A 312 -11.88 -1.96 36.09
N ASP A 313 -10.92 -1.45 35.31
CA ASP A 313 -10.17 -0.24 35.67
C ASP A 313 -10.79 1.03 35.09
N TYR A 314 -11.39 0.92 33.89
CA TYR A 314 -11.98 2.06 33.18
C TYR A 314 -13.22 1.66 32.37
N VAL A 315 -14.20 2.55 32.23
CA VAL A 315 -15.28 2.41 31.25
C VAL A 315 -15.38 3.67 30.39
N GLU A 316 -15.32 3.47 29.07
CA GLU A 316 -15.76 4.45 28.10
C GLU A 316 -17.27 4.29 27.90
N ALA A 317 -18.01 5.22 28.48
CA ALA A 317 -19.47 5.22 28.52
C ALA A 317 -20.08 5.61 27.17
N HIS A 318 -21.37 5.29 27.02
CA HIS A 318 -22.20 5.91 26.00
C HIS A 318 -22.31 7.42 26.27
N GLY A 319 -22.53 7.84 27.52
CA GLY A 319 -22.32 9.18 28.06
C GLY A 319 -22.67 10.33 27.12
N THR A 320 -23.96 10.50 26.86
CA THR A 320 -24.49 11.50 25.92
C THR A 320 -24.75 12.87 26.56
N GLY A 321 -24.71 12.99 27.90
CA GLY A 321 -25.03 14.25 28.57
C GLY A 321 -26.53 14.50 28.68
N THR A 322 -27.34 13.43 28.71
CA THR A 322 -28.80 13.55 28.77
C THR A 322 -29.30 13.42 30.20
N SER A 323 -30.30 14.23 30.57
CA SER A 323 -30.86 14.26 31.93
C SER A 323 -31.45 12.94 32.40
N VAL A 324 -31.92 12.09 31.47
CA VAL A 324 -32.46 10.75 31.75
C VAL A 324 -31.43 9.65 31.53
N GLY A 325 -30.62 9.74 30.47
CA GLY A 325 -29.70 8.66 30.10
C GLY A 325 -28.52 8.53 31.05
N ASP A 326 -27.92 9.63 31.49
CA ASP A 326 -26.72 9.59 32.34
C ASP A 326 -26.99 8.94 33.70
N PRO A 327 -28.10 9.24 34.42
CA PRO A 327 -28.45 8.52 35.65
C PRO A 327 -28.69 7.02 35.44
N VAL A 328 -29.32 6.62 34.32
CA VAL A 328 -29.58 5.21 34.01
C VAL A 328 -28.26 4.48 33.76
N GLU A 329 -27.37 5.05 32.95
CA GLU A 329 -26.08 4.46 32.62
C GLU A 329 -25.16 4.34 33.83
N LEU A 330 -24.96 5.43 34.57
CA LEU A 330 -24.10 5.41 35.75
C LEU A 330 -24.68 4.51 36.86
N GLY A 331 -26.01 4.42 36.95
CA GLY A 331 -26.70 3.44 37.80
C GLY A 331 -26.37 2.00 37.43
N ALA A 332 -26.48 1.63 36.15
CA ALA A 332 -26.15 0.28 35.67
C ALA A 332 -24.67 -0.07 35.91
N LEU A 333 -23.76 0.87 35.63
CA LEU A 333 -22.33 0.70 35.86
C LEU A 333 -22.02 0.53 37.36
N GLY A 334 -22.62 1.35 38.23
CA GLY A 334 -22.46 1.21 39.68
C GLY A 334 -22.99 -0.12 40.20
N ALA A 335 -24.15 -0.56 39.72
CA ALA A 335 -24.77 -1.82 40.14
C ALA A 335 -23.94 -3.06 39.76
N ILE A 336 -23.29 -3.06 38.59
CA ILE A 336 -22.55 -4.23 38.09
C ILE A 336 -21.04 -4.14 38.38
N LEU A 337 -20.43 -2.98 38.20
CA LEU A 337 -18.97 -2.80 38.24
C LEU A 337 -18.49 -2.04 39.49
N GLY A 338 -19.34 -1.17 40.05
CA GLY A 338 -19.09 -0.47 41.31
C GLY A 338 -19.31 -1.37 42.53
N ALA A 339 -20.29 -2.27 42.45
CA ALA A 339 -20.60 -3.25 43.46
C ALA A 339 -19.39 -4.16 43.76
N GLY A 340 -19.05 -4.31 45.04
CA GLY A 340 -17.92 -5.16 45.48
C GLY A 340 -16.55 -4.49 45.39
N ARG A 341 -16.44 -3.26 44.88
CA ARG A 341 -15.18 -2.49 44.94
C ARG A 341 -14.92 -1.94 46.35
N PRO A 342 -13.66 -1.85 46.80
CA PRO A 342 -13.31 -1.18 48.05
C PRO A 342 -13.72 0.31 48.05
N ALA A 343 -14.08 0.83 49.23
CA ALA A 343 -14.34 2.25 49.42
C ALA A 343 -13.10 3.09 49.04
N GLY A 344 -13.33 4.25 48.43
CA GLY A 344 -12.26 5.16 47.96
C GLY A 344 -11.53 4.70 46.70
N ARG A 345 -12.02 3.66 46.01
CA ARG A 345 -11.47 3.16 44.73
C ARG A 345 -12.56 3.05 43.67
N PRO A 346 -13.18 4.19 43.28
CA PRO A 346 -14.29 4.17 42.35
C PRO A 346 -13.89 3.61 40.99
N LEU A 347 -14.87 3.13 40.24
CA LEU A 347 -14.70 2.88 38.81
C LEU A 347 -14.52 4.22 38.10
N LEU A 348 -13.44 4.36 37.33
CA LEU A 348 -13.23 5.53 36.48
C LEU A 348 -14.06 5.38 35.21
N VAL A 349 -14.82 6.41 34.87
CA VAL A 349 -15.68 6.46 33.68
C VAL A 349 -15.39 7.73 32.89
N GLY A 350 -15.51 7.67 31.57
CA GLY A 350 -15.45 8.86 30.72
C GLY A 350 -16.24 8.70 29.43
N SER A 351 -16.29 9.76 28.63
CA SER A 351 -16.95 9.74 27.32
C SER A 351 -16.18 10.60 26.32
N VAL A 352 -15.85 10.06 25.16
CA VAL A 352 -15.21 10.75 24.04
C VAL A 352 -16.13 11.81 23.42
N LYS A 353 -17.45 11.70 23.66
CA LYS A 353 -18.45 12.62 23.09
C LYS A 353 -18.33 14.03 23.64
N THR A 354 -17.67 14.19 24.79
CA THR A 354 -17.34 15.50 25.35
C THR A 354 -16.27 16.23 24.52
N ASN A 355 -15.51 15.51 23.70
CA ASN A 355 -14.45 16.07 22.87
C ASN A 355 -14.88 16.24 21.40
N ILE A 356 -15.53 15.24 20.82
CA ILE A 356 -15.78 15.16 19.37
C ILE A 356 -17.26 15.10 19.00
N ALA A 357 -18.15 15.46 19.92
CA ALA A 357 -19.60 15.26 19.81
C ALA A 357 -20.01 13.77 19.68
N HIS A 358 -21.30 13.52 19.50
CA HIS A 358 -21.83 12.18 19.31
C HIS A 358 -21.80 11.79 17.83
N ALA A 359 -20.82 10.95 17.44
CA ALA A 359 -20.67 10.44 16.07
C ALA A 359 -21.73 9.38 15.66
N GLU A 360 -22.91 9.39 16.28
CA GLU A 360 -24.07 8.50 16.03
C GLU A 360 -23.67 7.04 15.74
N ALA A 361 -23.87 6.53 14.52
CA ALA A 361 -23.55 5.14 14.16
C ALA A 361 -22.05 4.81 14.30
N ALA A 362 -21.14 5.79 14.19
CA ALA A 362 -19.70 5.65 14.37
C ALA A 362 -19.23 5.86 15.83
N ALA A 363 -20.13 6.18 16.76
CA ALA A 363 -19.77 6.53 18.14
C ALA A 363 -19.22 5.36 18.95
N GLY A 364 -19.71 4.14 18.69
CA GLY A 364 -19.21 2.93 19.36
C GLY A 364 -17.72 2.69 19.09
N LEU A 365 -17.29 2.82 17.83
CA LEU A 365 -15.88 2.72 17.47
C LEU A 365 -15.04 3.89 18.01
N ALA A 366 -15.58 5.11 18.08
CA ALA A 366 -14.86 6.24 18.69
C ALA A 366 -14.48 5.93 20.14
N GLY A 367 -15.44 5.39 20.90
CA GLY A 367 -15.21 4.96 22.27
C GLY A 367 -14.25 3.76 22.36
N LEU A 368 -14.39 2.76 21.48
CA LEU A 368 -13.51 1.59 21.46
C LEU A 368 -12.06 1.97 21.16
N ILE A 369 -11.83 2.85 20.18
CA ILE A 369 -10.50 3.33 19.83
C ILE A 369 -9.90 4.11 21.00
N LYS A 370 -10.64 5.03 21.63
CA LYS A 370 -10.18 5.72 22.84
C LYS A 370 -9.83 4.73 23.95
N ALA A 371 -10.67 3.74 24.23
CA ALA A 371 -10.42 2.75 25.28
C ALA A 371 -9.18 1.88 24.97
N ALA A 372 -8.95 1.50 23.72
CA ALA A 372 -7.74 0.78 23.31
C ALA A 372 -6.49 1.65 23.49
N LEU A 373 -6.55 2.94 23.15
CA LEU A 373 -5.46 3.89 23.37
C LEU A 373 -5.21 4.16 24.87
N VAL A 374 -6.26 4.23 25.68
CA VAL A 374 -6.17 4.33 27.15
C VAL A 374 -5.41 3.14 27.73
N LEU A 375 -5.73 1.91 27.30
CA LEU A 375 -5.02 0.70 27.72
C LEU A 375 -3.55 0.73 27.26
N ARG A 376 -3.30 1.08 25.99
CA ARG A 376 -1.96 1.12 25.40
C ARG A 376 -1.04 2.15 26.08
N HIS A 377 -1.54 3.35 26.34
CA HIS A 377 -0.78 4.42 26.99
C HIS A 377 -0.86 4.38 28.52
N ARG A 378 -1.71 3.50 29.07
CA ARG A 378 -2.02 3.40 30.50
C ARG A 378 -2.41 4.73 31.15
N ILE A 379 -3.10 5.58 30.40
CA ILE A 379 -3.53 6.92 30.81
C ILE A 379 -5.00 7.09 30.44
N VAL A 380 -5.82 7.57 31.37
CA VAL A 380 -7.22 7.97 31.18
C VAL A 380 -7.28 9.48 30.94
N PRO A 381 -7.62 9.95 29.73
CA PRO A 381 -7.82 11.37 29.44
C PRO A 381 -9.06 11.95 30.14
N PRO A 382 -9.11 13.28 30.34
CA PRO A 382 -10.25 13.93 30.95
C PRO A 382 -11.49 13.89 30.05
N SER A 383 -12.66 13.68 30.66
CA SER A 383 -13.97 13.98 30.08
C SER A 383 -14.32 15.42 30.41
N LEU A 384 -14.78 16.16 29.41
CA LEU A 384 -14.99 17.60 29.50
C LEU A 384 -16.39 17.95 30.04
N HIS A 385 -16.54 19.22 30.44
CA HIS A 385 -17.83 19.86 30.77
C HIS A 385 -18.57 19.31 32.00
N LEU A 386 -17.86 18.66 32.92
CA LEU A 386 -18.38 18.35 34.25
C LEU A 386 -17.98 19.46 35.23
N ASP A 387 -18.86 20.43 35.42
CA ASP A 387 -18.68 21.56 36.34
C ASP A 387 -19.32 21.26 37.71
N ARG A 388 -20.53 20.70 37.71
CA ARG A 388 -21.28 20.33 38.91
C ARG A 388 -21.93 18.95 38.74
N PRO A 389 -21.58 17.95 39.57
CA PRO A 389 -22.17 16.62 39.50
C PRO A 389 -23.71 16.66 39.54
N ASN A 390 -24.35 15.83 38.71
CA ASN A 390 -25.80 15.72 38.65
C ASN A 390 -26.37 15.15 39.97
N PRO A 391 -27.24 15.87 40.69
CA PRO A 391 -27.79 15.41 41.98
C PRO A 391 -28.70 14.19 41.87
N ALA A 392 -29.17 13.84 40.67
CA ALA A 392 -29.93 12.61 40.43
C ALA A 392 -29.04 11.34 40.45
N ILE A 393 -27.71 11.51 40.52
CA ILE A 393 -26.74 10.43 40.42
C ILE A 393 -25.98 10.31 41.76
N PRO A 394 -26.20 9.25 42.54
CA PRO A 394 -25.54 9.06 43.83
C PRO A 394 -24.12 8.49 43.63
N PHE A 395 -23.19 9.30 43.11
CA PHE A 395 -21.82 8.89 42.72
C PHE A 395 -21.08 8.12 43.83
N GLU A 396 -21.15 8.58 45.08
CA GLU A 396 -20.51 7.92 46.22
C GLU A 396 -21.09 6.53 46.49
N GLU A 397 -22.41 6.37 46.44
CA GLU A 397 -23.10 5.09 46.67
C GLU A 397 -22.83 4.10 45.52
N LEU A 398 -22.78 4.60 44.29
CA LEU A 398 -22.48 3.81 43.10
C LEU A 398 -20.99 3.42 43.01
N ASN A 399 -20.12 4.07 43.81
CA ASN A 399 -18.66 3.93 43.74
C ASN A 399 -18.13 4.13 42.31
N VAL A 400 -18.61 5.18 41.64
CA VAL A 400 -18.25 5.58 40.27
C VAL A 400 -17.75 7.02 40.29
N ALA A 401 -16.71 7.31 39.50
CA ALA A 401 -16.17 8.66 39.32
C ALA A 401 -15.92 8.95 37.85
N ILE A 402 -16.31 10.13 37.38
CA ILE A 402 -15.98 10.60 36.04
C ILE A 402 -14.56 11.15 36.05
N ALA A 403 -13.73 10.71 35.11
CA ALA A 403 -12.35 11.19 34.99
C ALA A 403 -12.35 12.63 34.44
N THR A 404 -12.20 13.63 35.30
CA THR A 404 -12.10 15.06 34.93
C THR A 404 -10.66 15.54 34.72
N GLU A 405 -9.69 14.73 35.10
CA GLU A 405 -8.26 15.01 34.98
C GLU A 405 -7.54 13.80 34.36
N THR A 406 -6.42 14.06 33.68
CA THR A 406 -5.55 13.02 33.14
C THR A 406 -5.02 12.13 34.26
N THR A 407 -5.43 10.86 34.27
CA THR A 407 -5.16 9.94 35.39
C THR A 407 -4.44 8.68 34.88
N ALA A 408 -3.35 8.28 35.53
CA ALA A 408 -2.68 7.02 35.19
C ALA A 408 -3.54 5.80 35.59
N LEU A 409 -3.58 4.76 34.76
CA LEU A 409 -4.21 3.50 35.13
C LEU A 409 -3.41 2.85 36.27
N PRO A 410 -4.08 2.33 37.31
CA PRO A 410 -3.41 1.72 38.45
C PRO A 410 -2.60 0.51 38.01
N ASP A 411 -1.36 0.40 38.46
CA ASP A 411 -0.62 -0.86 38.38
C ASP A 411 -1.15 -1.82 39.45
N ARG A 412 -1.66 -2.96 38.99
CA ARG A 412 -2.26 -4.00 39.82
C ARG A 412 -1.57 -5.36 39.64
N GLY A 413 -0.40 -5.40 38.96
CA GLY A 413 0.28 -6.65 38.63
C GLY A 413 -0.52 -7.57 37.70
N ARG A 414 -1.50 -7.02 36.97
CA ARG A 414 -2.34 -7.72 35.98
C ARG A 414 -2.60 -6.82 34.79
N ALA A 415 -3.02 -7.44 33.68
CA ALA A 415 -3.54 -6.74 32.52
C ALA A 415 -4.66 -5.75 32.93
N ALA A 416 -4.51 -4.48 32.58
CA ALA A 416 -5.56 -3.47 32.71
C ALA A 416 -6.80 -3.86 31.88
N VAL A 417 -7.98 -3.56 32.41
CA VAL A 417 -9.28 -3.92 31.82
C VAL A 417 -10.10 -2.66 31.58
N ALA A 418 -10.65 -2.52 30.37
CA ALA A 418 -11.59 -1.46 30.02
C ALA A 418 -12.91 -2.01 29.47
N GLY A 419 -14.01 -1.33 29.76
CA GLY A 419 -15.33 -1.56 29.13
C GLY A 419 -15.69 -0.44 28.17
N VAL A 420 -16.49 -0.73 27.14
CA VAL A 420 -17.01 0.26 26.18
C VAL A 420 -18.49 0.03 26.00
N SER A 421 -19.32 1.06 26.24
CA SER A 421 -20.78 1.00 26.10
C SER A 421 -21.27 1.83 24.92
N SER A 422 -22.29 1.33 24.21
CA SER A 422 -23.08 2.16 23.28
C SER A 422 -24.53 1.72 23.25
N PHE A 423 -25.45 2.68 23.36
CA PHE A 423 -26.90 2.44 23.46
C PHE A 423 -27.63 3.08 22.29
N GLY A 424 -28.34 2.27 21.52
CA GLY A 424 -29.14 2.73 20.39
C GLY A 424 -30.45 3.32 20.88
N ILE A 425 -30.90 4.40 20.24
CA ILE A 425 -32.17 5.05 20.59
C ILE A 425 -33.40 4.14 20.36
N SER A 426 -33.25 3.05 19.62
CA SER A 426 -34.25 1.99 19.45
C SER A 426 -34.28 0.97 20.59
N GLY A 427 -33.42 1.12 21.61
CA GLY A 427 -33.29 0.23 22.75
C GLY A 427 -32.25 -0.88 22.59
N ALA A 428 -31.46 -0.91 21.52
CA ALA A 428 -30.40 -1.90 21.31
C ALA A 428 -29.11 -1.50 22.04
N ASN A 429 -28.73 -2.26 23.06
CA ASN A 429 -27.57 -1.99 23.91
C ASN A 429 -26.39 -2.88 23.52
N ALA A 430 -25.18 -2.32 23.49
CA ALA A 430 -23.95 -3.07 23.24
C ALA A 430 -22.85 -2.73 24.24
N HIS A 431 -22.10 -3.74 24.70
CA HIS A 431 -20.92 -3.58 25.54
C HIS A 431 -19.79 -4.49 25.09
N VAL A 432 -18.56 -3.97 25.09
CA VAL A 432 -17.33 -4.69 24.75
C VAL A 432 -16.33 -4.57 25.90
N VAL A 433 -15.68 -5.69 26.25
CA VAL A 433 -14.67 -5.77 27.30
C VAL A 433 -13.29 -5.99 26.67
N LEU A 434 -12.36 -5.09 26.96
CA LEU A 434 -10.99 -5.03 26.44
C LEU A 434 -9.97 -5.29 27.54
N THR A 435 -8.85 -5.92 27.21
CA THR A 435 -7.66 -6.00 28.05
C THR A 435 -6.43 -5.47 27.34
N GLU A 436 -5.49 -4.91 28.09
CA GLU A 436 -4.20 -4.50 27.55
C GLU A 436 -3.42 -5.68 26.97
N HIS A 437 -2.63 -5.40 25.93
CA HIS A 437 -1.60 -6.30 25.43
C HIS A 437 -0.24 -5.63 25.63
N VAL A 438 0.67 -6.33 26.30
CA VAL A 438 2.04 -5.83 26.51
C VAL A 438 2.95 -6.58 25.54
N GLU A 439 3.49 -5.85 24.57
CA GLU A 439 4.48 -6.39 23.65
C GLU A 439 5.80 -6.64 24.40
N GLY A 440 6.51 -7.71 24.04
CA GLY A 440 7.83 -8.01 24.60
C GLY A 440 8.88 -6.97 24.21
N PRO A 441 9.97 -6.81 24.99
CA PRO A 441 11.07 -5.94 24.62
C PRO A 441 11.70 -6.41 23.31
N CYS A 442 12.05 -5.47 22.43
CA CYS A 442 12.80 -5.75 21.21
C CYS A 442 14.26 -5.43 21.41
N SER A 443 15.13 -6.32 20.94
CA SER A 443 16.57 -6.28 21.20
C SER A 443 17.41 -6.56 19.96
N VAL A 444 16.83 -6.52 18.76
CA VAL A 444 17.58 -6.83 17.54
C VAL A 444 18.12 -5.53 16.94
N GLU A 445 19.38 -5.24 17.24
CA GLU A 445 20.13 -4.21 16.54
C GLU A 445 20.58 -4.75 15.17
N PRO A 446 20.47 -3.98 14.08
CA PRO A 446 20.94 -4.41 12.78
C PRO A 446 22.47 -4.51 12.77
N ALA A 447 23.00 -5.53 12.09
CA ALA A 447 24.44 -5.73 11.91
C ALA A 447 25.07 -4.76 10.87
N GLY A 448 24.26 -3.91 10.23
CA GLY A 448 24.71 -2.99 9.20
C GLY A 448 23.57 -2.15 8.61
N PRO A 449 23.87 -1.37 7.56
CA PRO A 449 22.91 -0.54 6.84
C PRO A 449 21.75 -1.35 6.26
N LEU A 450 20.55 -0.78 6.30
CA LEU A 450 19.32 -1.41 5.81
C LEU A 450 18.66 -0.58 4.72
N PRO A 451 18.00 -1.21 3.73
CA PRO A 451 17.18 -0.50 2.76
C PRO A 451 15.88 -0.02 3.42
N LEU A 452 15.55 1.25 3.26
CA LEU A 452 14.20 1.78 3.47
C LEU A 452 13.56 2.00 2.10
N VAL A 453 12.46 1.29 1.85
CA VAL A 453 11.72 1.33 0.59
C VAL A 453 10.39 2.05 0.80
N LEU A 454 10.04 2.94 -0.13
CA LEU A 454 8.78 3.68 -0.15
C LEU A 454 8.12 3.52 -1.53
N SER A 455 6.80 3.55 -1.57
CA SER A 455 6.08 3.63 -2.83
C SER A 455 4.75 4.34 -2.71
N ALA A 456 4.32 4.98 -3.80
CA ALA A 456 2.98 5.54 -3.92
C ALA A 456 2.40 5.37 -5.33
N ALA A 457 1.09 5.52 -5.48
CA ALA A 457 0.44 5.36 -6.79
C ALA A 457 0.68 6.55 -7.74
N THR A 458 1.20 7.67 -7.23
CA THR A 458 1.54 8.86 -8.02
C THR A 458 2.84 9.51 -7.52
N GLU A 459 3.53 10.25 -8.38
CA GLU A 459 4.73 11.01 -8.02
C GLU A 459 4.48 12.04 -6.88
N PRO A 460 3.39 12.85 -6.90
CA PRO A 460 3.10 13.77 -5.79
C PRO A 460 2.85 13.05 -4.46
N ALA A 461 2.18 11.89 -4.49
CA ALA A 461 1.97 11.08 -3.30
C ALA A 461 3.31 10.56 -2.73
N LEU A 462 4.23 10.13 -3.59
CA LEU A 462 5.55 9.66 -3.16
C LEU A 462 6.35 10.79 -2.51
N ASP A 463 6.30 12.00 -3.06
CA ASP A 463 6.97 13.17 -2.47
C ASP A 463 6.40 13.53 -1.08
N GLN A 464 5.08 13.48 -0.91
CA GLN A 464 4.45 13.72 0.38
C GLN A 464 4.74 12.61 1.40
N LEU A 465 4.79 11.35 0.94
CA LEU A 465 5.14 10.20 1.78
C LEU A 465 6.59 10.33 2.26
N ARG A 466 7.51 10.65 1.35
CA ARG A 466 8.92 10.93 1.64
C ARG A 466 9.08 11.98 2.74
N LYS A 467 8.42 13.14 2.61
CA LYS A 467 8.43 14.20 3.64
C LYS A 467 7.90 13.71 4.98
N SER A 468 6.81 12.94 4.97
CA SER A 468 6.22 12.37 6.18
C SER A 468 7.16 11.38 6.88
N TYR A 469 7.95 10.61 6.11
CA TYR A 469 8.99 9.73 6.65
C TYR A 469 10.19 10.52 7.19
N VAL A 470 10.60 11.61 6.55
CA VAL A 470 11.65 12.50 7.09
C VAL A 470 11.25 13.04 8.47
N ASP A 471 10.02 13.55 8.61
CA ASP A 471 9.51 14.04 9.90
C ASP A 471 9.42 12.93 10.94
N TYR A 472 8.94 11.74 10.54
CA TYR A 472 8.87 10.58 11.43
C TYR A 472 10.24 10.11 11.91
N LEU A 473 11.22 10.02 11.01
CA LEU A 473 12.58 9.55 11.33
C LEU A 473 13.30 10.51 12.28
N ARG A 474 13.08 11.83 12.12
CA ARG A 474 13.61 12.90 12.99
C ARG A 474 12.90 13.04 14.34
N GLY A 475 11.72 12.47 14.50
CA GLY A 475 10.93 12.55 15.74
C GLY A 475 11.45 11.68 16.90
N GLU A 476 10.92 11.91 18.10
CA GLU A 476 11.27 11.19 19.36
C GLU A 476 10.67 9.76 19.43
N GLY A 477 10.78 8.97 18.36
CA GLY A 477 10.31 7.59 18.31
C GLY A 477 11.29 6.62 19.00
N LEU A 478 10.75 5.60 19.68
CA LEU A 478 11.53 4.52 20.30
C LEU A 478 11.71 3.30 19.37
N ASP A 479 11.11 3.33 18.18
CA ASP A 479 11.20 2.24 17.21
C ASP A 479 12.62 2.17 16.64
N ASN A 480 13.24 0.99 16.68
CA ASN A 480 14.56 0.76 16.13
C ASN A 480 14.53 0.77 14.58
N LEU A 481 15.70 0.94 13.98
CA LEU A 481 15.84 1.06 12.52
C LEU A 481 15.37 -0.18 11.77
N ALA A 482 15.66 -1.38 12.30
CA ALA A 482 15.31 -2.64 11.65
C ALA A 482 13.80 -2.85 11.57
N ASP A 483 13.07 -2.56 12.65
CA ASP A 483 11.60 -2.62 12.68
C ASP A 483 10.99 -1.68 11.63
N ILE A 484 11.53 -0.46 11.47
CA ILE A 484 11.04 0.54 10.50
C ILE A 484 11.25 0.05 9.06
N CYS A 485 12.48 -0.31 8.71
CA CYS A 485 12.82 -0.78 7.36
C CYS A 485 12.08 -2.07 7.01
N ALA A 486 12.03 -3.03 7.94
CA ALA A 486 11.30 -4.28 7.75
C ALA A 486 9.80 -4.04 7.58
N THR A 487 9.21 -3.14 8.36
CA THR A 487 7.78 -2.82 8.23
C THR A 487 7.47 -2.18 6.88
N ALA A 488 8.28 -1.23 6.42
CA ALA A 488 8.09 -0.59 5.13
C ALA A 488 8.20 -1.61 3.97
N ALA A 489 9.12 -2.57 4.07
CA ALA A 489 9.38 -3.54 3.02
C ALA A 489 8.39 -4.74 3.00
N LYS A 490 8.06 -5.28 4.18
CA LYS A 490 7.24 -6.50 4.33
C LYS A 490 5.75 -6.20 4.36
N HIS A 491 5.36 -5.07 4.96
CA HIS A 491 3.99 -4.81 5.38
C HIS A 491 3.31 -3.65 4.66
N ARG A 492 3.95 -3.05 3.63
CA ARG A 492 3.32 -2.07 2.74
C ARG A 492 3.13 -2.66 1.34
N GLN A 493 2.03 -2.28 0.69
CA GLN A 493 1.77 -2.67 -0.68
C GLN A 493 2.70 -1.89 -1.62
N PRO A 494 3.56 -2.55 -2.40
CA PRO A 494 4.35 -1.85 -3.42
C PRO A 494 3.41 -1.21 -4.45
N GLN A 495 3.64 0.06 -4.72
CA GLN A 495 2.93 0.87 -5.72
C GLN A 495 3.84 1.19 -6.92
N GLU A 496 3.30 1.90 -7.90
CA GLU A 496 3.93 2.22 -9.20
C GLU A 496 5.17 3.12 -9.04
N TYR A 497 5.06 4.22 -8.30
CA TYR A 497 6.20 5.12 -8.05
C TYR A 497 6.96 4.63 -6.84
N ARG A 498 8.24 4.31 -7.03
CA ARG A 498 9.08 3.70 -5.99
C ARG A 498 10.30 4.56 -5.68
N LEU A 499 10.70 4.53 -4.41
CA LEU A 499 11.88 5.18 -3.89
C LEU A 499 12.57 4.23 -2.90
N ALA A 500 13.90 4.25 -2.87
CA ALA A 500 14.67 3.54 -1.87
C ALA A 500 15.89 4.35 -1.44
N VAL A 501 16.25 4.24 -0.17
CA VAL A 501 17.48 4.77 0.42
C VAL A 501 18.09 3.70 1.33
N GLY A 502 19.39 3.78 1.61
CA GLY A 502 20.07 2.78 2.45
C GLY A 502 20.94 3.48 3.50
N GLY A 503 20.82 3.10 4.77
CA GLY A 503 21.53 3.78 5.85
C GLY A 503 21.61 2.97 7.15
N GLY A 504 22.59 3.31 7.98
CA GLY A 504 22.85 2.65 9.27
C GLY A 504 22.16 3.30 10.47
N SER A 505 21.54 4.46 10.29
CA SER A 505 20.79 5.16 11.35
C SER A 505 19.55 5.87 10.81
N ARG A 506 18.62 6.21 11.72
CA ARG A 506 17.42 7.01 11.40
C ARG A 506 17.79 8.37 10.78
N GLN A 507 18.88 8.97 11.28
CA GLN A 507 19.37 10.26 10.80
C GLN A 507 19.90 10.16 9.36
N ASP A 508 20.71 9.13 9.06
CA ASP A 508 21.25 8.93 7.71
C ASP A 508 20.13 8.72 6.68
N LEU A 509 19.12 7.93 7.03
CA LEU A 509 17.95 7.72 6.17
C LEU A 509 17.16 9.02 5.95
N ALA A 510 16.98 9.83 7.01
CA ALA A 510 16.29 11.10 6.89
C ALA A 510 17.04 12.09 5.98
N GLU A 511 18.36 12.18 6.10
CA GLU A 511 19.19 13.05 5.26
C GLU A 511 19.18 12.62 3.78
N GLN A 512 19.23 11.31 3.52
CA GLN A 512 19.10 10.78 2.17
C GLN A 512 17.73 11.06 1.56
N LEU A 513 16.64 10.87 2.31
CA LEU A 513 15.28 11.16 1.83
C LEU A 513 15.03 12.64 1.58
N ASP A 514 15.67 13.53 2.34
CA ASP A 514 15.54 14.99 2.18
C ASP A 514 16.22 15.49 0.89
N SER A 515 17.21 14.75 0.40
CA SER A 515 17.89 15.04 -0.85
C SER A 515 16.99 14.78 -2.08
N PRO A 516 17.18 15.49 -3.21
CA PRO A 516 16.44 15.20 -4.44
C PRO A 516 16.79 13.80 -4.94
N LEU A 517 15.83 12.88 -4.91
CA LEU A 517 15.99 11.52 -5.39
C LEU A 517 15.08 11.29 -6.60
N PRO A 518 15.60 10.69 -7.68
CA PRO A 518 14.76 10.34 -8.82
C PRO A 518 13.79 9.24 -8.40
N ALA A 519 12.50 9.56 -8.39
CA ALA A 519 11.47 8.53 -8.35
C ALA A 519 11.47 7.80 -9.70
N THR A 520 11.38 6.47 -9.67
CA THR A 520 11.19 5.70 -10.89
C THR A 520 9.75 5.25 -10.96
N ASP A 521 9.14 5.52 -12.12
CA ASP A 521 7.91 4.87 -12.52
C ASP A 521 8.22 3.41 -12.84
N ALA A 522 7.90 2.52 -11.91
CA ALA A 522 7.90 1.10 -12.16
C ALA A 522 6.51 0.76 -12.71
N THR A 523 6.38 0.79 -14.04
CA THR A 523 5.15 0.35 -14.70
C THR A 523 4.73 -1.01 -14.11
N PRO A 524 3.45 -1.18 -13.70
CA PRO A 524 2.94 -2.45 -13.21
C PRO A 524 2.87 -3.44 -14.39
N ALA A 525 4.01 -3.99 -14.77
CA ALA A 525 4.14 -5.09 -15.71
C ALA A 525 4.68 -6.31 -14.97
N ASP A 526 4.58 -7.48 -15.61
CA ASP A 526 5.10 -8.76 -15.12
C ASP A 526 6.49 -8.63 -14.49
N ARG A 527 6.79 -9.52 -13.52
CA ARG A 527 8.10 -9.60 -12.85
C ARG A 527 9.23 -9.30 -13.85
N PRO A 528 10.00 -8.21 -13.66
CA PRO A 528 11.04 -7.85 -14.62
C PRO A 528 12.04 -9.00 -14.74
N ARG A 529 12.48 -9.31 -15.96
CA ARG A 529 13.51 -10.32 -16.18
C ARG A 529 14.83 -9.86 -15.55
N ILE A 530 15.55 -10.79 -14.94
CA ILE A 530 16.81 -10.52 -14.26
C ILE A 530 17.95 -11.22 -15.01
N ALA A 531 19.01 -10.49 -15.32
CA ALA A 531 20.21 -11.03 -15.92
C ALA A 531 21.40 -10.86 -14.97
N PHE A 532 22.02 -11.95 -14.54
CA PHE A 532 23.30 -11.85 -13.82
C PHE A 532 24.44 -11.77 -14.83
N VAL A 533 25.27 -10.74 -14.69
CA VAL A 533 26.43 -10.52 -15.56
C VAL A 533 27.70 -10.66 -14.74
N PHE A 534 28.55 -11.59 -15.14
CA PHE A 534 29.82 -11.92 -14.49
C PHE A 534 30.95 -11.32 -15.32
N PRO A 535 31.67 -10.31 -14.81
CA PRO A 535 32.72 -9.65 -15.58
C PRO A 535 33.97 -10.52 -15.74
N GLY A 536 34.92 -10.01 -16.53
CA GLY A 536 36.28 -10.54 -16.58
C GLY A 536 37.16 -9.94 -15.48
N GLN A 537 38.47 -10.08 -15.65
CA GLN A 537 39.47 -9.47 -14.78
C GLN A 537 39.40 -7.92 -14.79
N GLY A 538 39.61 -7.28 -13.64
CA GLY A 538 39.68 -5.82 -13.50
C GLY A 538 38.95 -5.25 -12.29
N SER A 539 38.02 -6.01 -11.71
CA SER A 539 37.19 -5.61 -10.57
C SER A 539 37.89 -5.77 -9.21
N GLN A 540 39.04 -6.43 -9.17
CA GLN A 540 39.77 -6.73 -7.93
C GLN A 540 40.24 -5.48 -7.18
N TRP A 541 40.37 -5.60 -5.86
CA TRP A 541 41.02 -4.61 -4.99
C TRP A 541 41.38 -5.21 -3.62
N ALA A 542 42.33 -4.58 -2.92
CA ALA A 542 42.75 -5.00 -1.59
C ALA A 542 41.67 -4.69 -0.54
N GLY A 543 41.17 -5.73 0.14
CA GLY A 543 40.15 -5.58 1.19
C GLY A 543 38.75 -6.05 0.80
N MET A 544 38.51 -6.38 -0.46
CA MET A 544 37.23 -6.95 -0.91
C MET A 544 36.88 -8.26 -0.20
N GLY A 545 35.59 -8.50 0.00
CA GLY A 545 35.00 -9.67 0.65
C GLY A 545 35.14 -9.74 2.17
N ARG A 546 35.90 -8.85 2.81
CA ARG A 546 36.19 -8.93 4.25
C ARG A 546 34.96 -8.61 5.11
N GLU A 547 34.18 -7.62 4.72
CA GLU A 547 33.01 -7.19 5.49
C GLU A 547 31.89 -8.22 5.34
N LEU A 548 31.67 -8.72 4.12
CA LEU A 548 30.69 -9.78 3.86
C LEU A 548 31.06 -11.10 4.53
N LEU A 549 32.34 -11.48 4.57
CA LEU A 549 32.80 -12.67 5.28
C LEU A 549 32.49 -12.60 6.79
N ALA A 550 32.51 -11.41 7.38
CA ALA A 550 32.22 -11.22 8.80
C ALA A 550 30.72 -11.15 9.13
N ASN A 551 29.89 -10.65 8.20
CA ASN A 551 28.50 -10.27 8.50
C ASN A 551 27.44 -11.05 7.69
N SER A 552 27.83 -11.80 6.67
CA SER A 552 26.92 -12.64 5.89
C SER A 552 27.32 -14.13 5.98
N PRO A 553 26.54 -14.95 6.72
CA PRO A 553 26.76 -16.38 6.77
C PRO A 553 26.72 -17.05 5.39
N VAL A 554 25.80 -16.63 4.52
CA VAL A 554 25.66 -17.23 3.17
C VAL A 554 26.87 -16.94 2.29
N PHE A 555 27.36 -15.70 2.33
CA PHE A 555 28.57 -15.34 1.60
C PHE A 555 29.78 -16.11 2.15
N ALA A 556 29.90 -16.19 3.49
CA ALA A 556 30.99 -16.91 4.16
C ALA A 556 31.01 -18.40 3.80
N ASP A 557 29.84 -19.07 3.85
CA ASP A 557 29.71 -20.49 3.53
C ASP A 557 30.06 -20.77 2.06
N GLN A 558 29.57 -19.94 1.13
CA GLN A 558 29.89 -20.09 -0.30
C GLN A 558 31.37 -19.82 -0.57
N LEU A 559 31.97 -18.80 0.07
CA LEU A 559 33.39 -18.49 -0.09
C LEU A 559 34.27 -19.59 0.49
N ALA A 560 33.89 -20.19 1.61
CA ALA A 560 34.59 -21.34 2.21
C ALA A 560 34.57 -22.55 1.28
N ALA A 561 33.45 -22.84 0.62
CA ALA A 561 33.36 -23.90 -0.36
C ALA A 561 34.25 -23.61 -1.60
N CYS A 562 34.25 -22.37 -2.09
CA CYS A 562 35.15 -21.95 -3.17
C CYS A 562 36.63 -22.07 -2.76
N ASP A 563 36.97 -21.68 -1.54
CA ASP A 563 38.32 -21.75 -0.97
C ASP A 563 38.82 -23.20 -0.85
N GLU A 564 37.98 -24.15 -0.44
CA GLU A 564 38.30 -25.58 -0.46
C GLU A 564 38.56 -26.10 -1.89
N ALA A 565 37.71 -25.74 -2.85
CA ALA A 565 37.86 -26.15 -4.24
C ALA A 565 39.13 -25.56 -4.88
N VAL A 566 39.46 -24.30 -4.62
CA VAL A 566 40.69 -23.66 -5.10
C VAL A 566 41.92 -24.25 -4.42
N ARG A 567 41.88 -24.56 -3.12
CA ARG A 567 42.99 -25.25 -2.43
C ARG A 567 43.28 -26.61 -3.06
N ALA A 568 42.25 -27.36 -3.43
CA ALA A 568 42.41 -28.66 -4.08
C ALA A 568 43.11 -28.57 -5.44
N GLU A 569 42.84 -27.51 -6.21
CA GLU A 569 43.40 -27.31 -7.55
C GLU A 569 44.76 -26.58 -7.56
N ALA A 570 44.95 -25.59 -6.70
CA ALA A 570 46.06 -24.64 -6.77
C ALA A 570 46.99 -24.68 -5.54
N GLY A 571 46.59 -25.34 -4.44
CA GLY A 571 47.42 -25.55 -3.25
C GLY A 571 47.55 -24.35 -2.30
N TRP A 572 46.73 -23.31 -2.47
CA TRP A 572 46.71 -22.11 -1.62
C TRP A 572 45.27 -21.66 -1.34
N SER A 573 45.08 -20.80 -0.32
CA SER A 573 43.77 -20.35 0.14
C SER A 573 43.36 -18.98 -0.40
N VAL A 574 42.14 -18.88 -0.92
CA VAL A 574 41.48 -17.62 -1.27
C VAL A 574 41.24 -16.78 -0.02
N ILE A 575 40.73 -17.38 1.06
CA ILE A 575 40.40 -16.66 2.30
C ILE A 575 41.66 -16.07 2.94
N GLU A 576 42.76 -16.81 2.98
CA GLU A 576 44.03 -16.29 3.53
C GLU A 576 44.58 -15.12 2.70
N LEU A 577 44.43 -15.14 1.37
CA LEU A 577 44.81 -14.01 0.51
C LEU A 577 43.92 -12.78 0.74
N LEU A 578 42.60 -12.97 0.87
CA LEU A 578 41.68 -11.87 1.13
C LEU A 578 41.91 -11.25 2.50
N LEU A 579 42.21 -12.03 3.54
CA LEU A 579 42.46 -11.54 4.90
C LEU A 579 43.90 -11.06 5.13
N GLY A 580 44.85 -11.48 4.30
CA GLY A 580 46.27 -11.13 4.43
C GLY A 580 46.59 -9.66 4.14
N GLU A 581 47.76 -9.21 4.61
CA GLU A 581 48.28 -7.86 4.32
C GLU A 581 49.01 -7.78 2.95
N ASP A 582 49.48 -8.92 2.43
CA ASP A 582 50.14 -8.99 1.14
C ASP A 582 49.14 -8.81 -0.01
N THR A 583 49.37 -7.79 -0.84
CA THR A 583 48.53 -7.46 -1.99
C THR A 583 49.16 -7.83 -3.33
N GLY A 584 50.34 -8.48 -3.32
CA GLY A 584 51.06 -8.90 -4.53
C GLY A 584 50.25 -9.83 -5.44
N TRP A 585 49.33 -10.61 -4.87
CA TRP A 585 48.44 -11.49 -5.62
C TRP A 585 47.49 -10.76 -6.59
N LEU A 586 47.26 -9.45 -6.41
CA LEU A 586 46.40 -8.65 -7.29
C LEU A 586 46.94 -8.50 -8.72
N THR A 587 48.22 -8.83 -8.96
CA THR A 587 48.83 -8.81 -10.30
C THR A 587 49.25 -10.20 -10.78
N GLU A 588 49.10 -11.24 -9.95
CA GLU A 588 49.44 -12.62 -10.29
C GLU A 588 48.24 -13.32 -10.93
N LEU A 589 48.31 -13.61 -12.24
CA LEU A 589 47.21 -14.17 -13.03
C LEU A 589 46.61 -15.45 -12.44
N ASP A 590 47.46 -16.36 -11.96
CA ASP A 590 47.08 -17.65 -11.36
C ASP A 590 46.49 -17.53 -9.96
N ARG A 591 46.45 -16.32 -9.37
CA ARG A 591 45.77 -16.02 -8.09
C ARG A 591 44.57 -15.12 -8.28
N ILE A 592 44.71 -14.03 -9.03
CA ILE A 592 43.66 -13.04 -9.23
C ILE A 592 42.39 -13.65 -9.84
N GLN A 593 42.49 -14.52 -10.85
CA GLN A 593 41.32 -15.06 -11.53
C GLN A 593 40.52 -16.03 -10.64
N PRO A 594 41.15 -17.01 -9.94
CA PRO A 594 40.40 -17.83 -8.99
C PRO A 594 39.81 -17.04 -7.81
N VAL A 595 40.50 -16.00 -7.32
CA VAL A 595 39.96 -15.14 -6.25
C VAL A 595 38.74 -14.34 -6.74
N LEU A 596 38.79 -13.76 -7.94
CA LEU A 596 37.65 -13.07 -8.55
C LEU A 596 36.47 -14.03 -8.78
N TRP A 597 36.71 -15.22 -9.33
CA TRP A 597 35.68 -16.24 -9.50
C TRP A 597 35.01 -16.60 -8.17
N ALA A 598 35.80 -16.81 -7.11
CA ALA A 598 35.27 -17.13 -5.78
C ALA A 598 34.41 -15.98 -5.22
N MET A 599 34.82 -14.72 -5.43
CA MET A 599 34.05 -13.53 -5.07
C MET A 599 32.74 -13.44 -5.85
N GLU A 600 32.78 -13.55 -7.17
CA GLU A 600 31.61 -13.48 -8.05
C GLU A 600 30.56 -14.52 -7.68
N VAL A 601 30.98 -15.78 -7.49
CA VAL A 601 30.10 -16.87 -7.07
C VAL A 601 29.48 -16.61 -5.69
N SER A 602 30.25 -16.08 -4.75
CA SER A 602 29.79 -15.80 -3.39
C SER A 602 28.82 -14.60 -3.33
N ILE A 603 29.04 -13.57 -4.15
CA ILE A 603 28.11 -12.45 -4.32
C ILE A 603 26.81 -12.93 -4.97
N ALA A 604 26.89 -13.80 -5.98
CA ALA A 604 25.69 -14.40 -6.59
C ALA A 604 24.87 -15.19 -5.55
N ALA A 605 25.52 -15.96 -4.68
CA ALA A 605 24.85 -16.69 -3.60
C ALA A 605 24.13 -15.74 -2.62
N GLN A 606 24.72 -14.58 -2.31
CA GLN A 606 24.07 -13.55 -1.48
C GLN A 606 22.80 -12.98 -2.14
N TRP A 607 22.85 -12.64 -3.43
CA TRP A 607 21.66 -12.15 -4.14
C TRP A 607 20.55 -13.19 -4.19
N ARG A 608 20.89 -14.43 -4.53
CA ARG A 608 19.94 -15.56 -4.57
C ARG A 608 19.35 -15.86 -3.19
N HIS A 609 20.13 -15.70 -2.12
CA HIS A 609 19.61 -15.82 -0.77
C HIS A 609 18.47 -14.82 -0.51
N TRP A 610 18.57 -13.58 -1.00
CA TRP A 610 17.48 -12.60 -0.91
C TRP A 610 16.36 -12.81 -1.93
N GLY A 611 16.30 -13.96 -2.60
CA GLY A 611 15.27 -14.31 -3.58
C GLY A 611 15.48 -13.69 -4.96
N ILE A 612 16.64 -13.05 -5.19
CA ILE A 612 16.98 -12.47 -6.49
C ILE A 612 17.58 -13.56 -7.37
N GLU A 613 16.73 -14.23 -8.14
CA GLU A 613 17.13 -15.33 -9.03
C GLU A 613 17.28 -14.84 -10.49
N PRO A 614 18.37 -15.18 -11.19
CA PRO A 614 18.54 -14.83 -12.60
C PRO A 614 17.63 -15.66 -13.52
N ASP A 615 17.03 -15.00 -14.51
CA ASP A 615 16.37 -15.65 -15.65
C ASP A 615 17.36 -16.04 -16.74
N VAL A 616 18.52 -15.40 -16.77
CA VAL A 616 19.65 -15.69 -17.67
C VAL A 616 20.95 -15.25 -17.00
N VAL A 617 22.03 -15.97 -17.29
CA VAL A 617 23.38 -15.56 -16.89
C VAL A 617 24.24 -15.24 -18.11
N ILE A 618 25.13 -14.27 -17.98
CA ILE A 618 26.05 -13.81 -19.02
C ILE A 618 27.44 -13.71 -18.42
N GLY A 619 28.43 -14.34 -19.04
CA GLY A 619 29.82 -14.23 -18.63
C GLY A 619 30.67 -13.46 -19.62
N HIS A 620 31.56 -12.59 -19.12
CA HIS A 620 32.59 -11.93 -19.91
C HIS A 620 33.94 -12.63 -19.71
N SER A 621 34.42 -13.32 -20.76
CA SER A 621 35.69 -14.07 -20.71
C SER A 621 35.71 -15.08 -19.54
N MET A 622 36.57 -14.88 -18.54
CA MET A 622 36.68 -15.74 -17.36
C MET A 622 35.40 -15.80 -16.50
N GLY A 623 34.59 -14.73 -16.50
CA GLY A 623 33.32 -14.69 -15.76
C GLY A 623 32.31 -15.72 -16.25
N GLU A 624 32.49 -16.27 -17.46
CA GLU A 624 31.64 -17.34 -17.98
C GLU A 624 31.78 -18.64 -17.19
N SER A 625 32.91 -18.87 -16.49
CA SER A 625 33.04 -19.98 -15.52
C SER A 625 32.14 -19.77 -14.30
N ALA A 626 32.08 -18.56 -13.76
CA ALA A 626 31.16 -18.23 -12.66
C ALA A 626 29.70 -18.32 -13.11
N ALA A 627 29.38 -17.82 -14.31
CA ALA A 627 28.06 -17.94 -14.91
C ALA A 627 27.65 -19.42 -15.07
N ALA A 628 28.53 -20.28 -15.59
CA ALA A 628 28.27 -21.70 -15.77
C ALA A 628 28.03 -22.43 -14.44
N TYR A 629 28.77 -22.10 -13.38
CA TYR A 629 28.50 -22.62 -12.04
C TYR A 629 27.14 -22.16 -11.51
N VAL A 630 26.84 -20.86 -11.57
CA VAL A 630 25.58 -20.29 -11.06
C VAL A 630 24.36 -20.83 -11.82
N ALA A 631 24.51 -21.10 -13.11
CA ALA A 631 23.51 -21.77 -13.92
C ALA A 631 23.31 -23.26 -13.57
N GLY A 632 24.24 -23.88 -12.85
CA GLY A 632 24.26 -25.31 -12.54
C GLY A 632 24.83 -26.17 -13.66
N ALA A 633 25.46 -25.57 -14.67
CA ALA A 633 26.08 -26.27 -15.80
C ALA A 633 27.43 -26.91 -15.45
N LEU A 634 28.14 -26.34 -14.47
CA LEU A 634 29.35 -26.92 -13.88
C LEU A 634 29.16 -27.15 -12.39
N SER A 635 29.74 -28.24 -11.88
CA SER A 635 29.91 -28.41 -10.43
C SER A 635 30.90 -27.38 -9.89
N LEU A 636 30.89 -27.13 -8.57
CA LEU A 636 31.85 -26.22 -7.94
C LEU A 636 33.30 -26.63 -8.23
N ALA A 637 33.58 -27.93 -8.15
CA ALA A 637 34.91 -28.49 -8.41
C ALA A 637 35.32 -28.32 -9.88
N ASP A 638 34.41 -28.57 -10.82
CA ASP A 638 34.67 -28.39 -12.25
C ASP A 638 34.91 -26.91 -12.61
N ALA A 639 34.11 -25.99 -12.07
CA ALA A 639 34.29 -24.56 -12.29
C ALA A 639 35.60 -24.05 -11.68
N ALA A 640 35.99 -24.55 -10.50
CA ALA A 640 37.28 -24.28 -9.88
C ALA A 640 38.45 -24.82 -10.74
N ALA A 641 38.33 -26.03 -11.28
CA ALA A 641 39.31 -26.63 -12.19
C ALA A 641 39.48 -25.78 -13.45
N VAL A 642 38.38 -25.36 -14.08
CA VAL A 642 38.41 -24.47 -15.25
C VAL A 642 39.18 -23.18 -14.95
N ILE A 643 38.84 -22.48 -13.87
CA ILE A 643 39.46 -21.17 -13.59
C ILE A 643 40.92 -21.28 -13.13
N CYS A 644 41.25 -22.27 -12.29
CA CYS A 644 42.60 -22.47 -11.75
C CYS A 644 43.57 -22.96 -12.84
N ARG A 645 43.17 -23.95 -13.62
CA ARG A 645 44.05 -24.55 -14.65
C ARG A 645 44.27 -23.58 -15.82
N ARG A 646 43.21 -22.90 -16.27
CA ARG A 646 43.31 -21.82 -17.28
C ARG A 646 44.26 -20.71 -16.86
N SER A 647 44.06 -20.14 -15.67
CA SER A 647 44.85 -19.00 -15.21
C SER A 647 46.33 -19.35 -15.01
N ARG A 648 46.62 -20.56 -14.50
CA ARG A 648 47.98 -21.12 -14.40
C ARG A 648 48.66 -21.27 -15.76
N LEU A 649 47.95 -21.75 -16.78
CA LEU A 649 48.50 -21.86 -18.14
C LEU A 649 48.74 -20.47 -18.76
N CYS A 650 47.81 -19.54 -18.61
CA CYS A 650 47.98 -18.16 -19.09
C CYS A 650 49.20 -17.46 -18.49
N LYS A 651 49.60 -17.79 -17.25
CA LYS A 651 50.82 -17.25 -16.64
C LYS A 651 52.09 -17.56 -17.43
N GLN A 652 52.14 -18.66 -18.20
CA GLN A 652 53.31 -19.05 -18.99
C GLN A 652 53.60 -18.08 -20.15
N ILE A 653 52.57 -17.38 -20.63
CA ILE A 653 52.67 -16.39 -21.71
C ILE A 653 52.60 -14.94 -21.21
N ALA A 654 52.61 -14.74 -19.89
CA ALA A 654 52.66 -13.41 -19.29
C ALA A 654 53.94 -12.68 -19.72
N GLY A 655 53.79 -11.40 -20.06
CA GLY A 655 54.83 -10.54 -20.61
C GLY A 655 54.96 -10.54 -22.14
N GLN A 656 54.21 -11.39 -22.86
CA GLN A 656 54.34 -11.56 -24.32
C GLN A 656 53.28 -10.78 -25.13
N GLY A 657 52.28 -10.20 -24.47
CA GLY A 657 51.13 -9.57 -25.12
C GLY A 657 50.59 -8.37 -24.36
N GLY A 658 49.68 -7.64 -25.00
CA GLY A 658 48.96 -6.53 -24.40
C GLY A 658 47.53 -6.45 -24.91
N MET A 659 46.75 -5.56 -24.29
CA MET A 659 45.37 -5.28 -24.70
C MET A 659 45.13 -3.77 -24.70
N ALA A 660 44.20 -3.29 -25.54
CA ALA A 660 43.80 -1.89 -25.61
C ALA A 660 42.27 -1.77 -25.70
N THR A 661 41.67 -0.86 -24.96
CA THR A 661 40.26 -0.49 -25.13
C THR A 661 40.14 0.67 -26.10
N ALA A 662 39.21 0.61 -27.05
CA ALA A 662 38.99 1.64 -28.06
C ALA A 662 37.50 1.95 -28.23
N GLU A 663 37.19 3.22 -28.50
CA GLU A 663 35.84 3.69 -28.82
C GLU A 663 35.52 3.44 -30.30
N LEU A 664 35.40 2.17 -30.66
CA LEU A 664 35.19 1.68 -32.03
C LEU A 664 34.02 0.69 -32.08
N SER A 665 33.27 0.73 -33.17
CA SER A 665 32.37 -0.37 -33.55
C SER A 665 33.15 -1.58 -34.07
N GLU A 666 32.49 -2.75 -34.19
CA GLU A 666 33.11 -3.96 -34.74
C GLU A 666 33.68 -3.75 -36.15
N ALA A 667 32.95 -3.01 -37.00
CA ALA A 667 33.37 -2.73 -38.37
C ALA A 667 34.61 -1.82 -38.41
N GLU A 668 34.61 -0.73 -37.63
CA GLU A 668 35.74 0.19 -37.56
C GLU A 668 36.97 -0.49 -36.94
N ALA A 669 36.78 -1.30 -35.90
CA ALA A 669 37.85 -2.09 -35.30
C ALA A 669 38.47 -3.07 -36.31
N ALA A 670 37.64 -3.75 -37.13
CA ALA A 670 38.11 -4.65 -38.18
C ALA A 670 38.93 -3.92 -39.25
N GLU A 671 38.53 -2.70 -39.63
CA GLU A 671 39.30 -1.85 -40.56
C GLU A 671 40.65 -1.42 -39.96
N VAL A 672 40.64 -0.97 -38.71
CA VAL A 672 41.83 -0.48 -37.99
C VAL A 672 42.87 -1.59 -37.78
N ILE A 673 42.43 -2.80 -37.44
CA ILE A 673 43.36 -3.94 -37.27
C ILE A 673 43.73 -4.62 -38.59
N GLY A 674 43.11 -4.29 -39.72
CA GLY A 674 43.36 -4.93 -41.01
C GLY A 674 44.86 -5.04 -41.36
N PRO A 675 45.67 -3.98 -41.20
CA PRO A 675 47.13 -4.03 -41.40
C PRO A 675 47.90 -4.91 -40.38
N TYR A 676 47.28 -5.24 -39.25
CA TYR A 676 47.87 -5.94 -38.11
C TYR A 676 47.17 -7.28 -37.82
N ILE A 677 46.34 -7.81 -38.72
CA ILE A 677 45.43 -8.93 -38.45
C ILE A 677 46.13 -10.23 -37.97
N ASP A 678 47.40 -10.42 -38.35
CA ASP A 678 48.24 -11.54 -37.92
C ASP A 678 48.83 -11.35 -36.50
N ARG A 679 48.79 -10.12 -35.97
CA ARG A 679 49.41 -9.69 -34.70
C ARG A 679 48.40 -9.20 -33.65
N VAL A 680 47.24 -8.72 -34.08
CA VAL A 680 46.19 -8.11 -33.23
C VAL A 680 44.83 -8.66 -33.64
N ALA A 681 44.02 -9.03 -32.66
CA ALA A 681 42.64 -9.46 -32.83
C ALA A 681 41.68 -8.58 -32.02
N ILE A 682 40.40 -8.61 -32.40
CA ILE A 682 39.31 -8.14 -31.53
C ILE A 682 39.14 -9.18 -30.43
N ALA A 683 39.31 -8.76 -29.17
CA ALA A 683 39.13 -9.59 -28.00
C ALA A 683 37.73 -9.50 -27.40
N ALA A 684 37.11 -8.33 -27.40
CA ALA A 684 35.77 -8.15 -26.86
C ALA A 684 35.02 -7.03 -27.57
N LEU A 685 33.72 -7.23 -27.74
CA LEU A 685 32.73 -6.27 -28.21
C LEU A 685 31.79 -5.99 -27.03
N ASN A 686 32.12 -4.96 -26.24
CA ASN A 686 31.46 -4.68 -24.96
C ASN A 686 30.15 -3.90 -25.14
N SER A 687 30.13 -2.96 -26.08
CA SER A 687 28.96 -2.18 -26.47
C SER A 687 29.04 -1.83 -27.97
N PRO A 688 28.02 -1.21 -28.59
CA PRO A 688 28.07 -0.83 -30.01
C PRO A 688 29.30 0.02 -30.42
N HIS A 689 29.91 0.73 -29.47
CA HIS A 689 31.05 1.62 -29.70
C HIS A 689 32.19 1.37 -28.69
N SER A 690 32.27 0.20 -28.06
CA SER A 690 33.35 -0.14 -27.13
C SER A 690 33.92 -1.51 -27.47
N THR A 691 35.15 -1.50 -27.99
CA THR A 691 35.85 -2.69 -28.45
C THR A 691 37.19 -2.82 -27.73
N VAL A 692 37.58 -4.05 -27.41
CA VAL A 692 38.89 -4.38 -26.85
C VAL A 692 39.71 -5.09 -27.91
N LEU A 693 40.91 -4.57 -28.17
CA LEU A 693 41.92 -5.14 -29.05
C LEU A 693 42.97 -5.89 -28.21
N SER A 694 43.51 -6.98 -28.74
CA SER A 694 44.44 -7.84 -28.03
C SER A 694 45.48 -8.43 -28.96
N GLY A 695 46.75 -8.37 -28.56
CA GLY A 695 47.83 -8.94 -29.36
C GLY A 695 49.20 -8.35 -29.02
N ASP A 696 49.99 -8.12 -30.07
CA ASP A 696 51.34 -7.60 -29.98
C ASP A 696 51.38 -6.16 -29.38
N PRO A 697 52.19 -5.91 -28.32
CA PRO A 697 52.22 -4.60 -27.65
C PRO A 697 52.76 -3.44 -28.50
N GLU A 698 53.58 -3.70 -29.52
CA GLU A 698 54.07 -2.66 -30.43
C GLU A 698 52.98 -2.28 -31.44
N ALA A 699 52.32 -3.28 -32.04
CA ALA A 699 51.18 -3.05 -32.93
C ALA A 699 50.04 -2.30 -32.23
N LEU A 700 49.74 -2.62 -30.98
CA LEU A 700 48.72 -1.91 -30.20
C LEU A 700 49.09 -0.43 -29.94
N ARG A 701 50.38 -0.12 -29.76
CA ARG A 701 50.86 1.27 -29.64
C ARG A 701 50.71 2.03 -30.95
N GLU A 702 51.05 1.40 -32.07
CA GLU A 702 50.88 2.01 -33.40
C GLU A 702 49.39 2.28 -33.73
N ILE A 703 48.50 1.36 -33.34
CA ILE A 703 47.05 1.54 -33.44
C ILE A 703 46.60 2.70 -32.56
N GLN A 704 47.03 2.75 -31.29
CA GLN A 704 46.70 3.83 -30.37
C GLN A 704 47.12 5.19 -30.94
N GLU A 705 48.36 5.34 -31.41
CA GLU A 705 48.84 6.59 -32.02
C GLU A 705 48.04 6.98 -33.27
N THR A 706 47.57 6.00 -34.04
CA THR A 706 46.74 6.25 -35.22
C THR A 706 45.36 6.76 -34.83
N LEU A 707 44.72 6.15 -33.84
CA LEU A 707 43.43 6.56 -33.32
C LEU A 707 43.51 7.93 -32.61
N ASP A 708 44.58 8.18 -31.87
CA ASP A 708 44.84 9.49 -31.23
C ASP A 708 44.92 10.61 -32.27
N ARG A 709 45.58 10.37 -33.43
CA ARG A 709 45.61 11.34 -34.54
C ARG A 709 44.24 11.58 -35.17
N GLN A 710 43.33 10.61 -35.08
CA GLN A 710 41.96 10.69 -35.59
C GLN A 710 40.98 11.24 -34.54
N GLY A 711 41.44 11.47 -33.30
CA GLY A 711 40.60 11.92 -32.19
C GLY A 711 39.68 10.83 -31.64
N VAL A 712 39.98 9.56 -31.89
CA VAL A 712 39.23 8.40 -31.36
C VAL A 712 39.92 7.88 -30.11
N PHE A 713 39.16 7.68 -29.03
CA PHE A 713 39.73 7.21 -27.77
C PHE A 713 40.29 5.79 -27.91
N CYS A 714 41.55 5.61 -27.56
CA CYS A 714 42.20 4.31 -27.41
C CYS A 714 43.17 4.33 -26.23
N ARG A 715 43.13 3.30 -25.38
CA ARG A 715 43.99 3.21 -24.20
C ARG A 715 44.46 1.78 -23.96
N LEU A 716 45.76 1.60 -23.80
CA LEU A 716 46.36 0.34 -23.35
C LEU A 716 45.85 -0.02 -21.94
N VAL A 717 45.49 -1.29 -21.77
CA VAL A 717 45.04 -1.88 -20.51
C VAL A 717 46.26 -2.45 -19.78
N ASP A 718 46.28 -2.32 -18.46
CA ASP A 718 47.34 -2.83 -17.59
C ASP A 718 47.23 -4.36 -17.42
N VAL A 719 47.47 -5.08 -18.52
CA VAL A 719 47.47 -6.54 -18.63
C VAL A 719 48.69 -6.95 -19.46
N THR A 720 49.41 -7.97 -18.97
CA THR A 720 50.69 -8.40 -19.55
C THR A 720 50.56 -9.58 -20.52
N PHE A 721 49.34 -9.99 -20.90
CA PHE A 721 49.10 -11.07 -21.85
C PHE A 721 47.91 -10.74 -22.78
N ALA A 722 47.90 -11.28 -23.99
CA ALA A 722 46.87 -11.01 -24.99
C ALA A 722 45.83 -12.14 -25.06
N SER A 723 44.84 -12.12 -24.16
CA SER A 723 43.68 -13.04 -24.23
C SER A 723 42.83 -12.83 -25.49
N HIS A 724 42.10 -13.84 -25.94
CA HIS A 724 41.22 -13.75 -27.12
C HIS A 724 41.97 -13.35 -28.41
N SER A 725 43.21 -13.83 -28.57
CA SER A 725 44.09 -13.53 -29.70
C SER A 725 44.89 -14.76 -30.13
N PRO A 726 45.56 -14.73 -31.30
CA PRO A 726 46.46 -15.82 -31.74
C PRO A 726 47.55 -16.18 -30.72
N GLN A 727 47.90 -15.29 -29.78
CA GLN A 727 48.86 -15.60 -28.71
C GLN A 727 48.39 -16.72 -27.77
N ILE A 728 47.10 -17.07 -27.78
CA ILE A 728 46.54 -18.20 -27.03
C ILE A 728 46.77 -19.54 -27.74
N ASP A 729 47.06 -19.56 -29.04
CA ASP A 729 47.16 -20.80 -29.83
C ASP A 729 48.15 -21.84 -29.24
N PRO A 730 49.32 -21.47 -28.67
CA PRO A 730 50.22 -22.41 -28.00
C PRO A 730 49.62 -23.11 -26.76
N LEU A 731 48.60 -22.52 -26.13
CA LEU A 731 47.96 -23.05 -24.92
C LEU A 731 46.77 -23.97 -25.20
N ARG A 732 46.35 -24.12 -26.47
CA ARG A 732 45.15 -24.89 -26.85
C ARG A 732 45.23 -26.36 -26.46
N GLU A 733 46.28 -27.06 -26.90
CA GLU A 733 46.47 -28.48 -26.59
C GLU A 733 46.71 -28.73 -25.08
N PRO A 734 47.56 -27.94 -24.38
CA PRO A 734 47.66 -28.02 -22.92
C PRO A 734 46.33 -27.85 -22.19
N LEU A 735 45.54 -26.83 -22.56
CA LEU A 735 44.26 -26.54 -21.89
C LEU A 735 43.22 -27.63 -22.17
N LEU A 736 43.16 -28.17 -23.40
CA LEU A 736 42.32 -29.32 -23.72
C LEU A 736 42.63 -30.54 -22.84
N ALA A 737 43.92 -30.86 -22.70
CA ALA A 737 44.36 -31.99 -21.89
C ALA A 737 44.07 -31.78 -20.40
N GLU A 738 44.30 -30.57 -19.89
CA GLU A 738 44.08 -30.24 -18.48
C GLU A 738 42.61 -30.12 -18.09
N LEU A 739 41.67 -29.96 -19.03
CA LEU A 739 40.24 -29.88 -18.74
C LEU A 739 39.46 -31.13 -19.18
N ALA A 740 40.14 -32.20 -19.59
CA ALA A 740 39.51 -33.40 -20.14
C ALA A 740 38.59 -34.15 -19.13
N ASP A 741 38.78 -33.91 -17.83
CA ASP A 741 38.00 -34.48 -16.73
C ASP A 741 36.81 -33.61 -16.30
N VAL A 742 36.67 -32.39 -16.84
CA VAL A 742 35.54 -31.49 -16.57
C VAL A 742 34.26 -32.07 -17.16
N LYS A 743 33.19 -32.13 -16.35
CA LYS A 743 31.90 -32.74 -16.74
C LYS A 743 30.78 -31.70 -16.76
N PRO A 744 30.58 -30.99 -17.88
CA PRO A 744 29.43 -30.11 -18.03
C PRO A 744 28.12 -30.90 -18.03
N GLN A 745 27.06 -30.25 -17.60
CA GLN A 745 25.69 -30.74 -17.63
C GLN A 745 24.73 -29.63 -18.02
N ALA A 746 23.47 -29.99 -18.30
CA ALA A 746 22.42 -28.99 -18.47
C ALA A 746 22.11 -28.33 -17.12
N GLY A 747 22.21 -27.00 -17.08
CA GLY A 747 21.90 -26.17 -15.93
C GLY A 747 20.40 -25.84 -15.82
N SER A 748 20.00 -25.27 -14.67
CA SER A 748 18.63 -24.80 -14.42
C SER A 748 18.38 -23.38 -14.93
N VAL A 749 19.43 -22.60 -15.17
CA VAL A 749 19.34 -21.24 -15.71
C VAL A 749 20.00 -21.19 -17.09
N PRO A 750 19.36 -20.63 -18.13
CA PRO A 750 19.99 -20.45 -19.43
C PRO A 750 21.25 -19.57 -19.36
N ILE A 751 22.27 -19.93 -20.14
CA ILE A 751 23.51 -19.16 -20.27
C ILE A 751 23.49 -18.51 -21.65
N HIS A 752 23.56 -17.18 -21.74
CA HIS A 752 23.86 -16.54 -23.02
C HIS A 752 25.37 -16.55 -23.20
N SER A 753 25.88 -17.45 -24.05
CA SER A 753 27.31 -17.54 -24.25
C SER A 753 27.81 -16.39 -25.09
N THR A 754 28.78 -15.64 -24.56
CA THR A 754 29.38 -14.51 -25.29
C THR A 754 30.36 -14.98 -26.37
N VAL A 755 30.69 -16.27 -26.42
CA VAL A 755 31.62 -16.86 -27.39
C VAL A 755 30.86 -17.48 -28.56
N LEU A 756 29.81 -18.24 -28.26
CA LEU A 756 28.96 -18.87 -29.27
C LEU A 756 27.90 -17.91 -29.85
N ASP A 757 27.65 -16.80 -29.16
CA ASP A 757 26.63 -15.79 -29.51
C ASP A 757 25.21 -16.37 -29.57
N GLU A 758 24.93 -17.30 -28.66
CA GLU A 758 23.63 -17.97 -28.52
C GLU A 758 23.33 -18.35 -27.07
N VAL A 759 22.06 -18.64 -26.79
CA VAL A 759 21.62 -19.15 -25.50
C VAL A 759 21.80 -20.67 -25.46
N VAL A 760 22.54 -21.15 -24.48
CA VAL A 760 22.85 -22.58 -24.28
C VAL A 760 22.36 -23.08 -22.92
N ASP A 761 22.17 -24.40 -22.81
CA ASP A 761 21.79 -25.08 -21.56
C ASP A 761 22.99 -25.42 -20.67
N GLY A 762 24.21 -25.33 -21.19
CA GLY A 762 25.44 -25.61 -20.46
C GLY A 762 26.05 -26.99 -20.69
N ALA A 763 25.34 -27.95 -21.29
CA ALA A 763 25.84 -29.32 -21.48
C ALA A 763 27.03 -29.40 -22.46
N GLY A 764 27.14 -28.42 -23.36
CA GLY A 764 28.23 -28.29 -24.33
C GLY A 764 29.47 -27.52 -23.83
N LEU A 765 29.52 -27.12 -22.55
CA LEU A 765 30.64 -26.33 -21.99
C LEU A 765 31.83 -27.23 -21.60
N ASP A 766 32.28 -28.05 -22.54
CA ASP A 766 33.39 -28.99 -22.38
C ASP A 766 34.77 -28.32 -22.51
N ALA A 767 35.85 -29.11 -22.45
CA ALA A 767 37.21 -28.62 -22.60
C ALA A 767 37.42 -27.82 -23.92
N ALA A 768 36.80 -28.26 -25.02
CA ALA A 768 36.94 -27.60 -26.31
C ALA A 768 36.23 -26.25 -26.32
N TYR A 769 35.09 -26.16 -25.64
CA TYR A 769 34.43 -24.88 -25.39
C TYR A 769 35.32 -23.93 -24.58
N TRP A 770 35.95 -24.36 -23.48
CA TRP A 770 36.79 -23.47 -22.66
C TRP A 770 38.05 -22.98 -23.39
N VAL A 771 38.57 -23.78 -24.33
CA VAL A 771 39.62 -23.34 -25.25
C VAL A 771 39.12 -22.25 -26.20
N ARG A 772 37.92 -22.40 -26.74
CA ARG A 772 37.27 -21.33 -27.54
C ARG A 772 37.03 -20.09 -26.70
N ASN A 773 36.49 -20.21 -25.49
CA ASN A 773 36.27 -19.09 -24.59
C ASN A 773 37.55 -18.28 -24.33
N LEU A 774 38.71 -18.93 -24.18
CA LEU A 774 39.99 -18.22 -24.01
C LEU A 774 40.51 -17.58 -25.31
N ARG A 775 40.19 -18.16 -26.47
CA ARG A 775 40.78 -17.82 -27.79
C ARG A 775 39.96 -16.87 -28.65
N ASP A 776 38.64 -17.00 -28.61
CA ASP A 776 37.68 -16.33 -29.51
C ASP A 776 37.13 -15.04 -28.86
N PRO A 777 36.63 -14.08 -29.65
CA PRO A 777 36.14 -12.80 -29.13
C PRO A 777 34.91 -12.93 -28.23
N VAL A 778 34.85 -12.09 -27.19
CA VAL A 778 33.71 -11.95 -26.27
C VAL A 778 32.67 -10.99 -26.86
N ARG A 779 31.48 -11.48 -27.21
CA ARG A 779 30.38 -10.73 -27.85
C ARG A 779 29.32 -10.22 -26.85
N LEU A 780 29.74 -9.51 -25.79
CA LEU A 780 28.84 -9.02 -24.74
C LEU A 780 27.69 -8.15 -25.28
N ALA A 781 27.98 -7.23 -26.20
CA ALA A 781 26.97 -6.33 -26.77
C ALA A 781 25.81 -7.09 -27.46
N SER A 782 26.12 -8.26 -28.04
CA SER A 782 25.12 -9.12 -28.67
C SER A 782 24.27 -9.83 -27.61
N ALA A 783 24.90 -10.39 -26.58
CA ALA A 783 24.22 -11.04 -25.46
C ALA A 783 23.24 -10.10 -24.73
N VAL A 784 23.65 -8.85 -24.50
CA VAL A 784 22.80 -7.81 -23.88
C VAL A 784 21.59 -7.49 -24.77
N ARG A 785 21.79 -7.29 -26.07
CA ARG A 785 20.68 -7.05 -27.01
C ARG A 785 19.69 -8.21 -27.07
N ALA A 786 20.19 -9.44 -27.15
CA ALA A 786 19.36 -10.64 -27.23
C ALA A 786 18.57 -10.89 -25.93
N THR A 787 19.10 -10.46 -24.78
CA THR A 787 18.41 -10.57 -23.50
C THR A 787 17.20 -9.65 -23.42
N GLY A 788 17.24 -8.49 -24.08
CA GLY A 788 16.11 -7.55 -24.17
C GLY A 788 15.92 -6.72 -22.90
N ASP A 789 14.67 -6.40 -22.58
CA ASP A 789 14.33 -5.61 -21.39
C ASP A 789 14.44 -6.45 -20.12
N ALA A 790 15.64 -6.43 -19.52
CA ALA A 790 15.97 -7.05 -18.26
C ALA A 790 16.67 -6.03 -17.34
N VAL A 791 16.68 -6.33 -16.04
CA VAL A 791 17.55 -5.67 -15.08
C VAL A 791 18.84 -6.47 -14.99
N PHE A 792 19.95 -5.86 -15.41
CA PHE A 792 21.26 -6.49 -15.42
C PHE A 792 21.95 -6.24 -14.08
N ILE A 793 22.26 -7.30 -13.35
CA ILE A 793 22.97 -7.22 -12.07
C ILE A 793 24.42 -7.61 -12.35
N GLU A 794 25.34 -6.66 -12.17
CA GLU A 794 26.77 -6.96 -12.30
C GLU A 794 27.25 -7.59 -11.00
N ILE A 795 27.60 -8.88 -11.08
CA ILE A 795 28.02 -9.70 -9.95
C ILE A 795 29.53 -9.57 -9.83
N SER A 796 30.00 -8.59 -9.07
CA SER A 796 31.44 -8.30 -8.97
C SER A 796 31.82 -7.47 -7.75
N PRO A 797 33.11 -7.51 -7.32
CA PRO A 797 33.62 -6.65 -6.26
C PRO A 797 33.78 -5.17 -6.65
N HIS A 798 33.62 -4.85 -7.94
CA HIS A 798 33.60 -3.48 -8.47
C HIS A 798 33.02 -3.46 -9.90
N PRO A 799 32.11 -2.54 -10.26
CA PRO A 799 31.47 -2.50 -11.57
C PRO A 799 32.42 -2.08 -12.70
N VAL A 800 32.90 -3.03 -13.47
CA VAL A 800 33.75 -2.81 -14.65
C VAL A 800 32.97 -2.90 -15.97
N LEU A 801 31.80 -3.53 -15.98
CA LEU A 801 30.93 -3.62 -17.17
C LEU A 801 29.84 -2.55 -17.21
N ARG A 802 29.56 -1.88 -16.08
CA ARG A 802 28.51 -0.86 -15.95
C ARG A 802 28.47 0.15 -17.10
N THR A 803 29.60 0.73 -17.50
CA THR A 803 29.63 1.72 -18.59
C THR A 803 29.19 1.11 -19.94
N ALA A 804 29.62 -0.12 -20.23
CA ALA A 804 29.24 -0.82 -21.45
C ALA A 804 27.75 -1.22 -21.46
N LEU A 805 27.24 -1.66 -20.31
CA LEU A 805 25.83 -1.98 -20.12
C LEU A 805 24.94 -0.72 -20.27
N LEU A 806 25.28 0.39 -19.61
CA LEU A 806 24.56 1.66 -19.76
C LEU A 806 24.62 2.17 -21.21
N GLY A 807 25.78 2.06 -21.87
CA GLY A 807 25.93 2.42 -23.28
C GLY A 807 25.09 1.57 -24.25
N SER A 808 24.58 0.44 -23.78
CA SER A 808 23.64 -0.42 -24.52
C SER A 808 22.18 -0.10 -24.23
N GLY A 809 21.89 0.92 -23.40
CA GLY A 809 20.54 1.38 -23.09
C GLY A 809 19.76 0.50 -22.10
N VAL A 810 20.44 -0.34 -21.32
CA VAL A 810 19.79 -1.26 -20.35
C VAL A 810 19.91 -0.76 -18.90
N ARG A 811 19.02 -1.26 -18.03
CA ARG A 811 19.06 -1.03 -16.59
C ARG A 811 20.16 -1.87 -15.95
N VAL A 812 21.01 -1.27 -15.13
CA VAL A 812 22.14 -1.97 -14.48
C VAL A 812 22.22 -1.67 -12.99
N VAL A 813 22.43 -2.72 -12.20
CA VAL A 813 22.65 -2.68 -10.75
C VAL A 813 23.99 -3.32 -10.42
N PRO A 814 25.00 -2.53 -10.02
CA PRO A 814 26.26 -3.05 -9.46
C PRO A 814 26.04 -3.73 -8.10
N SER A 815 26.81 -4.78 -7.82
CA SER A 815 26.79 -5.43 -6.50
C SER A 815 27.61 -4.66 -5.46
N LEU A 816 28.89 -4.40 -5.72
CA LEU A 816 29.83 -3.81 -4.77
C LEU A 816 30.66 -2.69 -5.41
N TYR A 817 31.24 -1.83 -4.58
CA TYR A 817 32.14 -0.76 -5.01
C TYR A 817 33.48 -0.84 -4.27
N ARG A 818 34.55 -0.44 -4.97
CA ARG A 818 35.91 -0.44 -4.42
C ARG A 818 36.01 0.62 -3.32
N ASN A 819 36.55 0.25 -2.16
CA ASN A 819 36.76 1.14 -1.00
C ASN A 819 35.46 1.74 -0.42
N GLU A 820 34.30 1.13 -0.67
CA GLU A 820 33.04 1.45 0.00
C GLU A 820 32.62 0.31 0.92
N SER A 821 31.67 0.55 1.83
CA SER A 821 31.05 -0.56 2.60
C SER A 821 30.32 -1.51 1.64
N GLU A 822 30.59 -2.78 1.80
CA GLU A 822 30.00 -3.88 1.03
C GLU A 822 28.53 -4.06 1.41
N LEU A 823 28.20 -3.95 2.70
CA LEU A 823 26.82 -4.00 3.18
C LEU A 823 26.00 -2.80 2.68
N GLU A 824 26.56 -1.59 2.69
CA GLU A 824 25.91 -0.41 2.11
C GLU A 824 25.69 -0.56 0.60
N SER A 825 26.69 -1.09 -0.12
CA SER A 825 26.61 -1.31 -1.55
C SER A 825 25.49 -2.29 -1.91
N LEU A 826 25.37 -3.39 -1.17
CA LEU A 826 24.30 -4.36 -1.38
C LEU A 826 22.92 -3.80 -1.00
N ALA A 827 22.79 -3.07 0.12
CA ALA A 827 21.54 -2.43 0.51
C ALA A 827 21.08 -1.41 -0.55
N ARG A 828 22.02 -0.64 -1.11
CA ARG A 828 21.77 0.30 -2.21
C ARG A 828 21.36 -0.43 -3.49
N GLY A 829 22.03 -1.53 -3.83
CA GLY A 829 21.66 -2.37 -4.97
C GLY A 829 20.26 -2.95 -4.81
N LEU A 830 19.91 -3.43 -3.61
CA LEU A 830 18.58 -3.97 -3.31
C LEU A 830 17.49 -2.90 -3.41
N GLY A 831 17.79 -1.68 -2.96
CA GLY A 831 16.95 -0.50 -3.20
C GLY A 831 16.75 -0.20 -4.69
N ALA A 832 17.82 -0.23 -5.48
CA ALA A 832 17.74 -0.03 -6.94
C ALA A 832 16.89 -1.11 -7.63
N LEU A 833 17.05 -2.37 -7.24
CA LEU A 833 16.22 -3.48 -7.72
C LEU A 833 14.74 -3.26 -7.40
N TYR A 834 14.42 -2.88 -6.16
CA TYR A 834 13.06 -2.53 -5.76
C TYR A 834 12.45 -1.44 -6.65
N THR A 835 13.22 -0.38 -6.93
CA THR A 835 12.78 0.72 -7.81
C THR A 835 12.58 0.28 -9.27
N HIS A 836 13.25 -0.78 -9.71
CA HIS A 836 13.06 -1.39 -11.03
C HIS A 836 11.93 -2.41 -11.11
N GLY A 837 11.16 -2.62 -10.04
CA GLY A 837 10.05 -3.58 -10.02
C GLY A 837 10.41 -4.96 -9.49
N VAL A 838 11.67 -5.21 -9.11
CA VAL A 838 12.13 -6.52 -8.61
C VAL A 838 11.68 -6.70 -7.16
N GLU A 839 11.00 -7.80 -6.85
CA GLU A 839 10.63 -8.17 -5.47
C GLU A 839 11.70 -9.07 -4.84
N ALA A 840 12.08 -8.77 -3.60
CA ALA A 840 12.99 -9.56 -2.79
C ALA A 840 12.23 -10.41 -1.77
N GLU A 841 12.87 -11.48 -1.29
CA GLU A 841 12.42 -12.21 -0.10
C GLU A 841 12.83 -11.43 1.16
N TRP A 842 12.05 -10.42 1.51
CA TRP A 842 12.34 -9.50 2.62
C TRP A 842 12.54 -10.18 3.98
N ASP A 843 11.95 -11.35 4.21
CA ASP A 843 12.17 -12.15 5.42
C ASP A 843 13.61 -12.68 5.55
N ARG A 844 14.34 -12.80 4.45
CA ARG A 844 15.76 -13.17 4.42
C ARG A 844 16.69 -11.97 4.42
N VAL A 845 16.17 -10.79 4.09
CA VAL A 845 16.93 -9.52 4.11
C VAL A 845 17.04 -8.99 5.54
N PHE A 846 15.92 -8.99 6.27
CA PHE A 846 15.86 -8.44 7.63
C PHE A 846 16.07 -9.53 8.67
N PRO A 847 16.69 -9.20 9.82
CA PRO A 847 16.87 -10.15 10.92
C PRO A 847 15.55 -10.81 11.37
N ALA A 848 15.65 -12.05 11.83
CA ALA A 848 14.51 -12.68 12.49
C ALA A 848 14.12 -11.91 13.76
N GLY A 849 12.81 -11.76 14.01
CA GLY A 849 12.30 -11.09 15.20
C GLY A 849 12.08 -9.58 15.06
N THR A 850 12.23 -9.00 13.87
CA THR A 850 11.71 -7.63 13.61
C THR A 850 10.22 -7.56 13.89
N ARG A 851 9.77 -6.48 14.50
CA ARG A 851 8.36 -6.23 14.80
C ARG A 851 7.75 -5.28 13.77
N CYS A 852 6.45 -5.45 13.55
CA CYS A 852 5.68 -4.47 12.80
C CYS A 852 5.44 -3.21 13.65
N VAL A 853 6.01 -2.08 13.23
CA VAL A 853 5.83 -0.78 13.88
C VAL A 853 4.83 0.09 13.12
N ARG A 854 4.41 1.20 13.71
CA ARG A 854 3.47 2.12 13.07
C ARG A 854 4.22 3.17 12.28
N LEU A 855 4.04 3.12 10.95
CA LEU A 855 4.69 4.02 10.00
C LEU A 855 3.72 5.09 9.47
N PRO A 856 4.22 6.20 8.89
CA PRO A 856 3.38 7.19 8.22
C PRO A 856 2.40 6.56 7.22
N ARG A 857 1.19 7.13 7.20
CA ARG A 857 0.06 6.66 6.39
C ARG A 857 0.17 7.10 4.94
N TYR A 858 -0.56 6.42 4.05
CA TYR A 858 -0.63 6.81 2.64
C TYR A 858 -1.14 8.25 2.44
N PRO A 859 -0.44 9.10 1.65
CA PRO A 859 -0.83 10.47 1.40
C PRO A 859 -1.81 10.55 0.21
N TRP A 860 -3.10 10.41 0.51
CA TRP A 860 -4.20 10.48 -0.45
C TRP A 860 -4.16 11.73 -1.34
N GLN A 861 -4.23 11.56 -2.66
CA GLN A 861 -4.27 12.64 -3.66
C GLN A 861 -5.71 13.03 -3.95
N ARG A 862 -6.34 13.66 -2.96
CA ARG A 862 -7.77 13.94 -2.98
C ARG A 862 -8.15 14.98 -4.02
N ALA A 863 -9.20 14.68 -4.78
CA ALA A 863 -9.95 15.65 -5.56
C ALA A 863 -11.36 15.79 -4.97
N ASN A 864 -11.99 16.95 -5.19
CA ASN A 864 -13.32 17.22 -4.68
C ASN A 864 -14.38 16.60 -5.59
N PHE A 865 -15.19 15.70 -5.03
CA PHE A 865 -16.31 15.09 -5.72
C PHE A 865 -17.63 15.46 -5.04
N TRP A 866 -18.50 16.08 -5.81
CA TRP A 866 -19.86 16.42 -5.40
C TRP A 866 -20.75 16.50 -6.64
N PHE A 867 -21.98 15.99 -6.58
CA PHE A 867 -22.90 16.09 -7.71
C PHE A 867 -23.08 17.56 -8.14
N ALA A 868 -23.03 17.79 -9.46
CA ALA A 868 -23.42 19.06 -10.03
C ALA A 868 -24.94 19.19 -9.92
N ALA A 869 -25.43 20.05 -9.03
CA ALA A 869 -26.84 20.44 -9.05
C ALA A 869 -27.14 21.01 -10.45
N PRO A 870 -28.18 20.55 -11.16
CA PRO A 870 -28.57 21.19 -12.39
C PRO A 870 -28.80 22.67 -12.10
N THR A 871 -28.10 23.56 -12.81
CA THR A 871 -28.59 24.93 -12.95
C THR A 871 -30.03 24.80 -13.40
N ALA A 872 -30.97 25.30 -12.59
CA ALA A 872 -32.40 25.18 -12.84
C ALA A 872 -32.66 25.28 -14.34
N ALA A 873 -33.06 24.16 -14.96
CA ALA A 873 -33.58 24.23 -16.31
C ALA A 873 -34.66 25.32 -16.26
N PRO A 874 -34.68 26.31 -17.18
CA PRO A 874 -35.68 27.35 -17.14
C PRO A 874 -37.03 26.64 -16.98
N GLU A 875 -37.73 26.95 -15.89
CA GLU A 875 -39.08 26.44 -15.72
C GLU A 875 -39.79 26.73 -17.04
N ASN A 876 -40.21 25.69 -17.77
CA ASN A 876 -41.00 25.86 -18.98
C ASN A 876 -42.40 26.30 -18.54
N VAL A 877 -42.46 27.54 -18.06
CA VAL A 877 -43.68 28.24 -17.70
C VAL A 877 -44.34 28.65 -18.99
N ILE A 878 -45.40 27.94 -19.35
CA ILE A 878 -46.30 28.41 -20.41
C ILE A 878 -47.33 29.31 -19.73
N GLU A 879 -47.22 30.62 -19.95
CA GLU A 879 -48.30 31.56 -19.64
C GLU A 879 -49.25 31.61 -20.84
N LEU A 880 -50.46 31.06 -20.68
CA LEU A 880 -51.52 31.22 -21.67
C LEU A 880 -52.46 32.35 -21.23
N PRO A 881 -52.75 33.34 -22.10
CA PRO A 881 -53.81 34.29 -21.83
C PRO A 881 -55.16 33.56 -21.92
N GLY A 882 -55.94 33.60 -20.86
CA GLY A 882 -57.31 33.06 -20.83
C GLY A 882 -58.28 34.08 -20.24
N ASN A 883 -59.54 34.02 -20.67
CA ASN A 883 -60.63 34.69 -19.97
C ASN A 883 -61.33 33.64 -19.10
N ALA A 884 -61.60 33.97 -17.84
CA ALA A 884 -62.36 33.10 -16.96
C ALA A 884 -63.79 33.65 -16.80
N SER A 885 -64.79 32.79 -16.95
CA SER A 885 -66.20 33.14 -16.74
C SER A 885 -66.64 32.62 -15.38
N LEU A 886 -67.07 33.53 -14.49
CA LEU A 886 -67.80 33.17 -13.28
C LEU A 886 -69.23 32.84 -13.67
N VAL A 887 -69.70 31.65 -13.30
CA VAL A 887 -71.09 31.20 -13.55
C VAL A 887 -71.83 31.04 -12.23
N ASP A 888 -73.13 31.30 -12.22
CA ASP A 888 -74.00 31.05 -11.08
C ASP A 888 -74.32 29.55 -10.91
N ALA A 889 -75.07 29.21 -9.85
CA ALA A 889 -75.43 27.83 -9.54
C ALA A 889 -76.29 27.17 -10.63
N GLU A 890 -76.93 27.96 -11.49
CA GLU A 890 -77.70 27.53 -12.66
C GLU A 890 -76.88 27.52 -13.96
N GLY A 891 -75.57 27.78 -13.88
CA GLY A 891 -74.62 27.69 -15.00
C GLY A 891 -74.62 28.90 -15.93
N ARG A 892 -75.19 30.04 -15.54
CA ARG A 892 -75.21 31.27 -16.34
C ARG A 892 -74.04 32.17 -15.98
N THR A 893 -73.32 32.67 -16.98
CA THR A 893 -72.18 33.58 -16.79
C THR A 893 -72.62 34.89 -16.12
N VAL A 894 -72.15 35.11 -14.90
CA VAL A 894 -72.41 36.31 -14.07
C VAL A 894 -71.30 37.34 -14.17
N ALA A 895 -70.07 36.95 -14.54
CA ALA A 895 -69.00 37.88 -14.88
C ALA A 895 -67.93 37.23 -15.76
N GLU A 896 -67.33 38.00 -16.66
CA GLU A 896 -66.09 37.60 -17.34
C GLU A 896 -64.92 38.37 -16.76
N ILE A 897 -63.83 37.64 -16.47
CA ILE A 897 -62.56 38.16 -16.01
C ILE A 897 -61.57 38.05 -17.18
N PRO A 898 -61.41 39.10 -17.99
CA PRO A 898 -60.45 39.09 -19.07
C PRO A 898 -59.01 39.21 -18.56
N GLY A 899 -58.08 38.49 -19.20
CA GLY A 899 -56.65 38.63 -18.94
C GLY A 899 -56.11 37.80 -17.77
N LEU A 900 -56.78 36.70 -17.41
CA LEU A 900 -56.26 35.77 -16.42
C LEU A 900 -55.03 35.04 -17.00
N ARG A 901 -53.91 35.05 -16.26
CA ARG A 901 -52.72 34.27 -16.61
C ARG A 901 -52.72 32.98 -15.81
N LEU A 902 -52.95 31.86 -16.49
CA LEU A 902 -52.82 30.54 -15.89
C LEU A 902 -51.36 30.07 -16.04
N ARG A 903 -50.74 29.75 -14.90
CA ARG A 903 -49.38 29.23 -14.83
C ARG A 903 -49.45 27.71 -14.74
N PHE A 904 -48.94 27.02 -15.76
CA PHE A 904 -48.80 25.57 -15.74
C PHE A 904 -47.33 25.20 -15.57
N THR A 905 -47.05 24.29 -14.64
CA THR A 905 -45.75 23.64 -14.51
C THR A 905 -45.87 22.24 -15.08
N LEU A 906 -45.25 21.99 -16.23
CA LEU A 906 -45.21 20.64 -16.81
C LEU A 906 -44.21 19.80 -16.02
N GLY A 907 -44.69 18.74 -15.37
CA GLY A 907 -43.83 17.75 -14.71
C GLY A 907 -42.97 16.99 -15.71
N ILE A 908 -41.77 16.60 -15.29
CA ILE A 908 -40.80 15.86 -16.10
C ILE A 908 -41.45 14.53 -16.56
N GLY A 909 -41.69 14.37 -17.87
CA GLY A 909 -42.14 13.08 -18.42
C GLY A 909 -42.97 13.10 -19.71
N THR A 910 -43.48 14.22 -20.21
CA THR A 910 -44.19 14.25 -21.50
C THR A 910 -43.23 14.57 -22.65
N ALA A 911 -42.67 13.54 -23.27
CA ALA A 911 -41.97 13.69 -24.54
C ALA A 911 -42.96 13.95 -25.68
N LEU A 912 -42.80 15.07 -26.39
CA LEU A 912 -43.34 15.20 -27.74
C LEU A 912 -42.60 14.19 -28.64
N PRO A 913 -43.28 13.50 -29.57
CA PRO A 913 -42.61 12.55 -30.46
C PRO A 913 -41.59 13.30 -31.33
N ALA A 914 -40.32 12.93 -31.17
CA ALA A 914 -39.25 13.45 -32.00
C ALA A 914 -39.44 12.96 -33.45
N ALA A 915 -39.38 13.88 -34.41
CA ALA A 915 -39.33 13.56 -35.82
C ALA A 915 -38.08 12.70 -36.13
N PRO A 916 -38.15 11.76 -37.09
CA PRO A 916 -37.00 10.95 -37.46
C PRO A 916 -35.87 11.82 -38.00
N ALA A 917 -34.66 11.63 -37.48
CA ALA A 917 -33.46 12.30 -37.95
C ALA A 917 -33.14 11.88 -39.40
N PRO A 918 -32.72 12.81 -40.28
CA PRO A 918 -32.31 12.46 -41.63
C PRO A 918 -31.01 11.64 -41.59
N ALA A 919 -30.87 10.73 -42.57
CA ALA A 919 -29.66 9.93 -42.77
C ALA A 919 -28.43 10.83 -42.90
N GLY A 920 -27.41 10.57 -42.08
CA GLY A 920 -26.14 11.30 -42.09
C GLY A 920 -25.35 11.09 -43.39
N PRO A 921 -24.42 12.00 -43.72
CA PRO A 921 -23.56 11.90 -44.90
C PRO A 921 -22.62 10.68 -44.81
N PRO A 922 -22.06 10.20 -45.95
CA PRO A 922 -21.16 9.04 -45.96
C PRO A 922 -19.87 9.29 -45.16
N LEU A 923 -19.34 8.20 -44.60
CA LEU A 923 -18.20 8.13 -43.70
C LEU A 923 -16.97 8.90 -44.23
N PRO A 924 -16.25 9.67 -43.38
CA PRO A 924 -14.93 10.15 -43.72
C PRO A 924 -13.92 8.99 -43.78
N ASP A 925 -12.87 9.14 -44.59
CA ASP A 925 -11.66 8.33 -44.50
C ASP A 925 -11.21 8.24 -43.03
N ALA A 926 -10.71 7.07 -42.61
CA ALA A 926 -10.35 6.78 -41.22
C ALA A 926 -9.61 7.96 -40.58
N PRO A 927 -10.11 8.54 -39.46
CA PRO A 927 -9.49 9.72 -38.87
C PRO A 927 -8.03 9.41 -38.54
N SER A 928 -7.12 10.28 -38.98
CA SER A 928 -5.67 10.13 -38.80
C SER A 928 -5.26 9.95 -37.33
N ASP A 929 -6.16 10.24 -36.39
CA ASP A 929 -6.01 10.00 -34.96
C ASP A 929 -7.20 9.22 -34.35
N THR A 930 -7.27 7.91 -34.63
CA THR A 930 -8.23 6.99 -33.99
C THR A 930 -8.09 6.97 -32.46
N VAL A 931 -6.87 7.14 -31.95
CA VAL A 931 -6.58 7.10 -30.51
C VAL A 931 -7.18 8.32 -29.82
N GLY A 932 -7.01 9.52 -30.37
CA GLY A 932 -7.59 10.76 -29.84
C GLY A 932 -9.12 10.76 -29.84
N LEU A 933 -9.76 10.21 -30.87
CA LEU A 933 -11.22 10.09 -30.92
C LEU A 933 -11.74 9.14 -29.84
N LEU A 934 -11.12 7.96 -29.70
CA LEU A 934 -11.49 7.01 -28.66
C LEU A 934 -11.20 7.57 -27.26
N ALA A 935 -10.08 8.28 -27.07
CA ALA A 935 -9.75 8.95 -25.82
C ALA A 935 -10.85 9.95 -25.42
N ALA A 936 -11.37 10.74 -26.37
CA ALA A 936 -12.46 11.66 -26.11
C ALA A 936 -13.75 10.94 -25.68
N GLN A 937 -14.11 9.84 -26.34
CA GLN A 937 -15.31 9.06 -26.01
C GLN A 937 -15.20 8.38 -24.63
N VAL A 938 -14.03 7.81 -24.33
CA VAL A 938 -13.73 7.20 -23.03
C VAL A 938 -13.73 8.26 -21.93
N ALA A 939 -13.10 9.40 -22.17
CA ALA A 939 -13.07 10.52 -21.23
C ALA A 939 -14.48 11.01 -20.90
N GLU A 940 -15.35 11.15 -21.89
CA GLU A 940 -16.75 11.53 -21.68
C GLU A 940 -17.53 10.49 -20.87
N SER A 941 -17.29 9.18 -21.09
CA SER A 941 -17.88 8.13 -20.26
C SER A 941 -17.47 8.31 -18.79
N LEU A 942 -16.17 8.48 -18.54
CA LEU A 942 -15.56 8.48 -17.20
C LEU A 942 -15.66 9.83 -16.47
N GLY A 943 -16.05 10.91 -17.16
CA GLY A 943 -16.01 12.27 -16.61
C GLY A 943 -14.59 12.83 -16.50
N MET A 944 -13.70 12.42 -17.40
CA MET A 944 -12.29 12.84 -17.44
C MET A 944 -12.02 13.82 -18.58
N ARG A 945 -10.81 14.39 -18.64
CA ARG A 945 -10.33 15.11 -19.83
C ARG A 945 -9.77 14.11 -20.84
N ALA A 946 -9.96 14.34 -22.15
CA ALA A 946 -9.47 13.44 -23.19
C ALA A 946 -7.96 13.17 -23.09
N GLY A 947 -7.15 14.21 -22.83
CA GLY A 947 -5.70 14.09 -22.67
C GLY A 947 -5.23 13.42 -21.37
N SER A 948 -6.14 13.09 -20.43
CA SER A 948 -5.79 12.42 -19.17
C SER A 948 -6.18 10.93 -19.16
N VAL A 949 -6.68 10.38 -20.28
CA VAL A 949 -7.00 8.95 -20.36
C VAL A 949 -5.71 8.17 -20.61
N PRO A 950 -5.31 7.25 -19.71
CA PRO A 950 -4.11 6.44 -19.91
C PRO A 950 -4.28 5.54 -21.15
N LEU A 951 -3.27 5.53 -22.02
CA LEU A 951 -3.34 4.78 -23.28
C LEU A 951 -3.20 3.28 -23.09
N ASP A 952 -2.40 2.88 -22.09
CA ASP A 952 -1.90 1.52 -21.91
C ASP A 952 -2.38 0.86 -20.61
N ARG A 953 -3.22 1.53 -19.81
CA ARG A 953 -3.94 0.86 -18.70
C ARG A 953 -5.23 0.19 -19.21
N PRO A 954 -5.60 -0.97 -18.64
CA PRO A 954 -6.92 -1.56 -18.89
C PRO A 954 -8.04 -0.57 -18.57
N LEU A 955 -9.04 -0.46 -19.44
CA LEU A 955 -10.15 0.48 -19.26
C LEU A 955 -10.92 0.22 -17.96
N ARG A 956 -11.03 -1.05 -17.53
CA ARG A 956 -11.63 -1.40 -16.25
C ARG A 956 -10.86 -0.84 -15.04
N ALA A 957 -9.54 -0.72 -15.14
CA ALA A 957 -8.67 -0.25 -14.06
C ALA A 957 -8.75 1.27 -13.86
N ILE A 958 -9.33 1.99 -14.83
CA ILE A 958 -9.62 3.43 -14.74
C ILE A 958 -11.12 3.71 -14.49
N GLY A 959 -11.87 2.69 -14.08
CA GLY A 959 -13.28 2.81 -13.67
C GLY A 959 -14.31 2.65 -14.78
N LEU A 960 -13.96 2.06 -15.93
CA LEU A 960 -14.95 1.73 -16.96
C LEU A 960 -15.69 0.43 -16.61
N ASP A 961 -16.90 0.54 -16.07
CA ASP A 961 -17.75 -0.62 -15.78
C ASP A 961 -18.43 -1.21 -17.04
N SER A 962 -19.12 -2.34 -16.87
CA SER A 962 -19.79 -3.06 -17.98
C SER A 962 -20.93 -2.26 -18.63
N LEU A 963 -21.64 -1.41 -17.88
CA LEU A 963 -22.72 -0.57 -18.41
C LEU A 963 -22.14 0.61 -19.20
N MET A 964 -21.11 1.24 -18.66
CA MET A 964 -20.35 2.30 -19.34
C MET A 964 -19.69 1.75 -20.61
N ALA A 965 -19.10 0.55 -20.56
CA ALA A 965 -18.54 -0.14 -21.72
C ALA A 965 -19.59 -0.41 -22.80
N SER A 966 -20.79 -0.84 -22.42
CA SER A 966 -21.90 -1.07 -23.37
C SER A 966 -22.37 0.22 -24.05
N ARG A 967 -22.51 1.32 -23.28
CA ARG A 967 -22.83 2.65 -23.82
C ARG A 967 -21.71 3.19 -24.70
N LEU A 968 -20.46 3.05 -24.27
CA LEU A 968 -19.27 3.44 -25.03
C LEU A 968 -19.20 2.70 -26.36
N ARG A 969 -19.35 1.37 -26.35
CA ARG A 969 -19.42 0.55 -27.57
C ARG A 969 -20.47 1.07 -28.53
N THR A 970 -21.68 1.35 -28.02
CA THR A 970 -22.78 1.86 -28.86
C THR A 970 -22.42 3.19 -29.50
N ARG A 971 -21.83 4.13 -28.74
CA ARG A 971 -21.37 5.42 -29.26
C ARG A 971 -20.24 5.29 -30.27
N VAL A 972 -19.25 4.45 -29.99
CA VAL A 972 -18.09 4.20 -30.89
C VAL A 972 -18.54 3.54 -32.19
N ASN A 973 -19.37 2.50 -32.13
CA ASN A 973 -19.92 1.84 -33.31
C ASN A 973 -20.75 2.81 -34.16
N GLN A 974 -21.57 3.66 -33.52
CA GLN A 974 -22.37 4.67 -34.22
C GLN A 974 -21.50 5.77 -34.85
N ALA A 975 -20.49 6.27 -34.13
CA ALA A 975 -19.64 7.36 -34.60
C ALA A 975 -18.71 6.93 -35.74
N LEU A 976 -18.26 5.67 -35.75
CA LEU A 976 -17.27 5.15 -36.70
C LEU A 976 -17.86 4.22 -37.76
N GLY A 977 -19.16 3.91 -37.70
CA GLY A 977 -19.80 2.96 -38.61
C GLY A 977 -19.26 1.53 -38.50
N THR A 978 -18.75 1.14 -37.33
CA THR A 978 -18.17 -0.19 -37.07
C THR A 978 -19.13 -1.10 -36.29
N ALA A 979 -18.83 -2.39 -36.24
CA ALA A 979 -19.61 -3.40 -35.52
C ALA A 979 -18.77 -4.15 -34.48
N LEU A 980 -18.05 -3.42 -33.62
CA LEU A 980 -17.19 -4.04 -32.62
C LEU A 980 -17.99 -4.80 -31.55
N PRO A 981 -17.60 -6.04 -31.20
CA PRO A 981 -18.19 -6.78 -30.10
C PRO A 981 -17.91 -6.12 -28.74
N ILE A 982 -18.74 -6.44 -27.73
CA ILE A 982 -18.54 -5.94 -26.36
C ILE A 982 -17.21 -6.42 -25.74
N ALA A 983 -16.69 -7.56 -26.21
CA ALA A 983 -15.41 -8.12 -25.77
C ALA A 983 -14.25 -7.13 -25.93
N ASP A 984 -14.29 -6.27 -26.96
CA ASP A 984 -13.25 -5.26 -27.20
C ASP A 984 -13.30 -4.07 -26.24
N PHE A 985 -14.35 -3.96 -25.41
CA PHE A 985 -14.53 -2.86 -24.46
C PHE A 985 -14.45 -3.30 -23.00
N VAL A 986 -14.31 -4.60 -22.74
CA VAL A 986 -14.26 -5.20 -21.41
C VAL A 986 -12.96 -5.98 -21.23
N GLY A 987 -12.76 -6.58 -20.06
CA GLY A 987 -11.54 -7.34 -19.78
C GLY A 987 -10.32 -6.43 -19.67
N ASP A 988 -9.17 -6.88 -20.16
CA ASP A 988 -7.87 -6.18 -20.04
C ASP A 988 -7.62 -5.20 -21.19
N THR A 989 -8.66 -4.86 -21.95
CA THR A 989 -8.51 -4.00 -23.11
C THR A 989 -8.05 -2.61 -22.70
N THR A 990 -6.94 -2.16 -23.29
CA THR A 990 -6.41 -0.80 -23.17
C THR A 990 -6.98 0.08 -24.28
N LEU A 991 -6.83 1.40 -24.16
CA LEU A 991 -7.25 2.32 -25.23
C LEU A 991 -6.48 2.06 -26.53
N ARG A 992 -5.18 1.71 -26.45
CA ARG A 992 -4.38 1.31 -27.61
C ARG A 992 -4.87 0.01 -28.22
N GLY A 993 -5.24 -0.97 -27.38
CA GLY A 993 -5.84 -2.23 -27.82
C GLY A 993 -7.17 -2.01 -28.56
N LEU A 994 -8.05 -1.18 -28.00
CA LEU A 994 -9.32 -0.81 -28.63
C LEU A 994 -9.11 -0.05 -29.95
N ALA A 995 -8.11 0.85 -30.01
CA ALA A 995 -7.74 1.51 -31.27
C ALA A 995 -7.24 0.52 -32.33
N GLY A 996 -6.53 -0.53 -31.91
CA GLY A 996 -6.16 -1.67 -32.76
C GLY A 996 -7.40 -2.39 -33.33
N ALA A 997 -8.37 -2.72 -32.48
CA ALA A 997 -9.61 -3.38 -32.88
C ALA A 997 -10.45 -2.51 -33.84
N VAL A 998 -10.58 -1.21 -33.57
CA VAL A 998 -11.25 -0.25 -34.47
C VAL A 998 -10.56 -0.22 -35.84
N ARG A 999 -9.22 -0.12 -35.88
CA ARG A 999 -8.48 -0.11 -37.14
C ARG A 999 -8.68 -1.40 -37.92
N ALA A 1000 -8.66 -2.55 -37.25
CA ALA A 1000 -8.94 -3.84 -37.88
C ALA A 1000 -10.37 -3.92 -38.44
N ALA A 1001 -11.35 -3.34 -37.76
CA ALA A 1001 -12.75 -3.31 -38.19
C ALA A 1001 -13.04 -2.32 -39.32
N LEU A 1002 -12.23 -1.27 -39.50
CA LEU A 1002 -12.36 -0.29 -40.60
C LEU A 1002 -11.71 -0.76 -41.91
N VAL A 1003 -10.83 -1.76 -41.84
CA VAL A 1003 -10.13 -2.35 -43.01
C VAL A 1003 -10.92 -3.52 -43.62
N ASN A 1004 -11.86 -4.10 -42.85
CA ASN A 1004 -12.77 -5.17 -43.29
C ASN A 1004 -14.15 -4.59 -43.64
#